data_AF-F0M5C2-F1
#
_entry.id   AF-F0M5C2-F1
#
_cell.length_a   1.000
_cell.length_b   1.000
_cell.length_c   1.000
_cell.angle_alpha   90.00
_cell.angle_beta   90.00
_cell.angle_gamma   90.00
#
_symmetry.space_group_name_H-M   'P 1'
#
loop_
_entity.id
_entity.type
_entity.pdbx_description
1 polymer ?
#
loop_
_entity_poly.entity_id
_entity_poly.type
_entity_poly.pdbx_seq_one_letter_code
_entity_poly.pdbx_strand_id
1 'polypeptide(L)'
;MTDSTLIRWIDSGAPAEASGGTTFGMPFARGTVAAASTLNVADAAGTPVSSQAWPLATWPDGSLKWAGIALPATASPAEAYHVTSDGGAPPAKAGLPPSNAGGVSGVTAVSRVTVTETDGALTVDTGTLRMVINRGGSALFSSLLRDGVEVARDARLVSLVQDGVVEGAGTVGRESFTGGVSAVVLEQTGPVRAVVRLEGQHSPDTPGSTRESWLPFVVRFYFYAGARSVRMVHSFIWDGDADRDFLAGLGVRFTVPLAAELHNRHVRIAGADGGFLLEGVRGLTGLRRDPGEEVRRAQVEGRPTPDMQGWNPEVSERLHLIPAWNDYTLSQLSADGYELRKRTAPGHAWVGISGGTRSAGFCSLSDTSGGLGVGVKDFWQSHPGQLDIRGAATDQATLTAWLYSPEAQPMDLRFYHDGLGQDTFEEQLEGLEITYEDYEPGFGNARGISRTHELTLFAYQGTPATELLATDAAAASTPALLQPTPEYLHSVGVFGDWDPVDRSTPARAELEDHLDFLVDFYSGQVEQRRWYGFWNYGDVMHTYDHDRHVWRYDVGGYAWDNSELSPDLWLWYSYLRSGRGDIFRFAEAMTRHTGDVDVYHLGPWKGLGSRHNVQHWGCSAKQLRISTPAYRRFYYYLTADEHTGDLLTELVDSDQNFLGLDPVRKVRPDAGTYRPDRSALGVGLGTDWGSLAATWLTDWERTGNPRSRDRLLGTMADIGALKYGFLTGEALYDLDKGRFDTGRETIQVSHLSAVFGLAEICSELVDLVQDPEFERAWLQYCRLFLATKEEQVEAVGQPLDGIYLTQAHSRLTAYAAARLKDPGLAARAWSSFSEGGEHLNHQSAFTLRKIQPPHVLLPVDEAPTVSTNDASQFGLAVIQNLALIGGQLPG
;
A
#
# COMPACT_ATOMS: atom_id res chain seq x y z
N MET A 1 -34.52 -6.58 11.03
CA MET A 1 -34.64 -5.62 9.91
C MET A 1 -33.47 -5.89 9.00
N THR A 2 -33.64 -5.86 7.68
CA THR A 2 -32.52 -5.91 6.74
C THR A 2 -31.80 -4.57 6.84
N ASP A 3 -30.65 -4.55 7.49
CA ASP A 3 -29.77 -3.38 7.42
C ASP A 3 -29.33 -3.25 5.95
N SER A 4 -29.68 -2.11 5.34
CA SER A 4 -29.27 -1.75 3.98
C SER A 4 -28.23 -0.66 4.08
N THR A 5 -27.00 -0.96 3.69
CA THR A 5 -25.88 -0.03 3.80
C THR A 5 -25.47 0.48 2.43
N LEU A 6 -25.41 1.81 2.30
CA LEU A 6 -24.93 2.49 1.10
C LEU A 6 -23.41 2.37 0.97
N ILE A 7 -22.96 1.96 -0.22
CA ILE A 7 -21.56 1.89 -0.64
C ILE A 7 -21.38 2.85 -1.81
N ARG A 8 -20.35 3.70 -1.76
CA ARG A 8 -20.06 4.72 -2.77
C ARG A 8 -18.64 4.61 -3.29
N TRP A 9 -18.39 5.16 -4.46
CA TRP A 9 -17.03 5.35 -4.98
C TRP A 9 -16.28 6.36 -4.11
N ILE A 10 -14.99 6.11 -3.86
CA ILE A 10 -14.16 7.00 -3.03
C ILE A 10 -13.79 8.29 -3.77
N ASP A 11 -13.65 8.19 -5.10
CA ASP A 11 -13.39 9.32 -5.98
C ASP A 11 -14.73 9.92 -6.45
N SER A 12 -14.68 11.08 -7.12
CA SER A 12 -15.88 11.86 -7.48
C SER A 12 -16.74 11.21 -8.58
N GLY A 13 -17.59 10.27 -8.16
CA GLY A 13 -18.64 9.63 -8.98
C GLY A 13 -18.26 8.23 -9.48
N ALA A 14 -19.21 7.55 -10.14
CA ALA A 14 -18.94 6.27 -10.77
C ALA A 14 -17.90 6.39 -11.91
N PRO A 15 -16.96 5.42 -12.03
CA PRO A 15 -16.05 5.39 -13.17
C PRO A 15 -16.83 5.13 -14.46
N ALA A 16 -16.27 5.51 -15.62
CA ALA A 16 -16.92 5.26 -16.91
C ALA A 16 -17.14 3.76 -17.16
N GLU A 17 -16.18 2.92 -16.74
CA GLU A 17 -16.30 1.46 -16.72
C GLU A 17 -15.52 0.89 -15.53
N ALA A 18 -15.93 -0.28 -15.06
CA ALA A 18 -15.18 -1.11 -14.13
C ALA A 18 -14.68 -2.35 -14.88
N SER A 19 -13.75 -2.17 -15.83
CA SER A 19 -13.33 -3.21 -16.79
C SER A 19 -12.67 -4.44 -16.15
N GLY A 20 -12.15 -4.28 -14.92
CA GLY A 20 -11.52 -5.32 -14.11
C GLY A 20 -12.36 -5.81 -12.92
N GLY A 21 -13.60 -5.36 -12.75
CA GLY A 21 -14.36 -5.59 -11.52
C GLY A 21 -13.83 -4.77 -10.33
N THR A 22 -14.39 -4.98 -9.13
CA THR A 22 -13.94 -4.27 -7.93
C THR A 22 -14.15 -5.13 -6.68
N THR A 23 -13.33 -4.89 -5.65
CA THR A 23 -13.44 -5.53 -4.34
C THR A 23 -13.38 -4.46 -3.25
N PHE A 24 -14.20 -4.61 -2.21
CA PHE A 24 -14.23 -3.72 -1.07
C PHE A 24 -14.53 -4.47 0.23
N GLY A 25 -14.17 -3.85 1.33
CA GLY A 25 -14.45 -4.29 2.69
C GLY A 25 -15.77 -3.77 3.24
N MET A 26 -16.46 -4.60 4.01
CA MET A 26 -17.72 -4.24 4.62
C MET A 26 -17.76 -4.71 6.09
N PRO A 27 -17.88 -3.81 7.07
CA PRO A 27 -17.96 -4.16 8.48
C PRO A 27 -19.40 -4.48 8.90
N PHE A 28 -19.56 -5.22 9.99
CA PHE A 28 -20.87 -5.50 10.60
C PHE A 28 -20.81 -5.45 12.13
N ALA A 29 -21.90 -4.96 12.74
CA ALA A 29 -21.98 -4.86 14.19
C ALA A 29 -21.99 -6.24 14.83
N ARG A 30 -21.42 -6.34 16.04
CA ARG A 30 -21.35 -7.59 16.80
C ARG A 30 -22.73 -8.24 16.94
N GLY A 31 -22.81 -9.53 16.59
CA GLY A 31 -24.01 -10.35 16.70
C GLY A 31 -25.06 -10.14 15.59
N THR A 32 -24.82 -9.28 14.60
CA THR A 32 -25.82 -8.93 13.57
C THR A 32 -25.78 -9.82 12.32
N VAL A 33 -24.59 -10.23 11.87
CA VAL A 33 -24.41 -11.07 10.68
C VAL A 33 -23.65 -12.34 11.05
N ALA A 34 -24.25 -13.49 10.76
CA ALA A 34 -23.68 -14.78 11.12
C ALA A 34 -22.56 -15.24 10.17
N ALA A 35 -22.68 -14.97 8.87
CA ALA A 35 -21.71 -15.43 7.87
C ALA A 35 -21.76 -14.59 6.59
N ALA A 36 -20.64 -14.51 5.87
CA ALA A 36 -20.56 -13.76 4.61
C ALA A 36 -21.52 -14.29 3.52
N SER A 37 -21.93 -15.56 3.58
CA SER A 37 -22.84 -16.18 2.62
C SER A 37 -24.28 -15.64 2.66
N THR A 38 -24.64 -14.85 3.68
CA THR A 38 -25.96 -14.21 3.81
C THR A 38 -26.02 -12.82 3.17
N LEU A 39 -24.89 -12.33 2.66
CA LEU A 39 -24.76 -10.99 2.11
C LEU A 39 -25.23 -10.94 0.65
N ASN A 40 -25.99 -9.89 0.32
CA ASN A 40 -26.47 -9.61 -1.02
C ASN A 40 -26.16 -8.15 -1.38
N VAL A 41 -25.86 -7.90 -2.65
CA VAL A 41 -25.62 -6.57 -3.19
C VAL A 41 -26.73 -6.19 -4.16
N ALA A 42 -27.21 -4.96 -4.07
CA ALA A 42 -28.09 -4.33 -5.06
C ALA A 42 -27.51 -3.00 -5.53
N ASP A 43 -27.87 -2.54 -6.72
CA ASP A 43 -27.56 -1.20 -7.19
C ASP A 43 -28.45 -0.13 -6.51
N ALA A 44 -28.18 1.15 -6.81
CA ALA A 44 -28.97 2.28 -6.30
C ALA A 44 -30.48 2.22 -6.68
N ALA A 45 -30.87 1.44 -7.69
CA ALA A 45 -32.27 1.23 -8.08
C ALA A 45 -32.91 0.02 -7.35
N GLY A 46 -32.16 -0.67 -6.50
CA GLY A 46 -32.58 -1.89 -5.81
C GLY A 46 -32.50 -3.15 -6.67
N THR A 47 -31.86 -3.08 -7.85
CA THR A 47 -31.65 -4.24 -8.72
C THR A 47 -30.54 -5.10 -8.14
N PRO A 48 -30.76 -6.41 -7.94
CA PRO A 48 -29.71 -7.31 -7.47
C PRO A 48 -28.50 -7.33 -8.41
N VAL A 49 -27.30 -7.25 -7.82
CA VAL A 49 -26.01 -7.32 -8.51
C VAL A 49 -25.32 -8.62 -8.12
N SER A 50 -24.78 -9.34 -9.11
CA SER A 50 -23.97 -10.52 -8.83
C SER A 50 -22.79 -10.14 -7.96
N SER A 51 -22.60 -10.86 -6.86
CA SER A 51 -21.56 -10.56 -5.87
C SER A 51 -21.02 -11.85 -5.26
N GLN A 52 -19.82 -11.74 -4.69
CA GLN A 52 -19.17 -12.81 -3.95
C GLN A 52 -18.61 -12.24 -2.67
N ALA A 53 -18.90 -12.86 -1.54
CA ALA A 53 -18.46 -12.40 -0.23
C ALA A 53 -17.71 -13.49 0.56
N TRP A 54 -16.73 -13.09 1.37
CA TRP A 54 -15.95 -13.97 2.23
C TRP A 54 -15.58 -13.25 3.55
N PRO A 55 -15.34 -13.99 4.64
CA PRO A 55 -14.93 -13.37 5.90
C PRO A 55 -13.51 -12.80 5.81
N LEU A 56 -13.32 -11.61 6.39
CA LEU A 56 -11.99 -11.01 6.65
C LEU A 56 -11.67 -10.99 8.14
N ALA A 57 -12.67 -10.84 9.00
CA ALA A 57 -12.56 -10.91 10.45
C ALA A 57 -13.87 -11.33 11.11
N THR A 58 -13.77 -11.91 12.30
CA THR A 58 -14.89 -12.28 13.17
C THR A 58 -14.79 -11.65 14.55
N TRP A 59 -15.93 -11.34 15.15
CA TRP A 59 -16.03 -10.95 16.56
C TRP A 59 -15.78 -12.17 17.48
N PRO A 60 -15.49 -11.95 18.78
CA PRO A 60 -15.26 -13.04 19.74
C PRO A 60 -16.45 -14.00 19.91
N ASP A 61 -17.67 -13.56 19.59
CA ASP A 61 -18.87 -14.42 19.61
C ASP A 61 -19.07 -15.23 18.31
N GLY A 62 -18.14 -15.11 17.36
CA GLY A 62 -18.16 -15.80 16.08
C GLY A 62 -18.98 -15.10 14.98
N SER A 63 -19.67 -14.00 15.30
CA SER A 63 -20.33 -13.20 14.27
C SER A 63 -19.33 -12.49 13.35
N LEU A 64 -19.74 -12.18 12.13
CA LEU A 64 -18.90 -11.54 11.12
C LEU A 64 -18.56 -10.11 11.56
N LYS A 65 -17.27 -9.77 11.65
CA LYS A 65 -16.80 -8.40 11.92
C LYS A 65 -16.55 -7.65 10.62
N TRP A 66 -15.86 -8.29 9.67
CA TRP A 66 -15.60 -7.75 8.33
C TRP A 66 -15.79 -8.83 7.26
N ALA A 67 -16.32 -8.42 6.11
CA ALA A 67 -16.37 -9.23 4.90
C ALA A 67 -15.67 -8.52 3.74
N GLY A 68 -14.98 -9.29 2.89
CA GLY A 68 -14.59 -8.85 1.56
C GLY A 68 -15.74 -9.14 0.61
N ILE A 69 -16.07 -8.19 -0.26
CA ILE A 69 -17.13 -8.31 -1.26
C ILE A 69 -16.57 -7.93 -2.62
N ALA A 70 -16.75 -8.81 -3.61
CA ALA A 70 -16.35 -8.60 -4.99
C ALA A 70 -17.56 -8.43 -5.91
N LEU A 71 -17.46 -7.47 -6.84
CA LEU A 71 -18.39 -7.25 -7.94
C LEU A 71 -17.71 -7.54 -9.29
N PRO A 72 -18.46 -8.07 -10.27
CA PRO A 72 -17.93 -8.39 -11.60
C PRO A 72 -17.58 -7.11 -12.37
N ALA A 73 -16.91 -7.29 -13.51
CA ALA A 73 -16.68 -6.19 -14.43
C ALA A 73 -18.00 -5.68 -15.04
N THR A 74 -18.09 -4.37 -15.26
CA THR A 74 -19.26 -3.73 -15.88
C THR A 74 -18.87 -2.51 -16.71
N ALA A 75 -19.54 -2.33 -17.85
CA ALA A 75 -19.40 -1.14 -18.71
C ALA A 75 -20.32 0.01 -18.27
N SER A 76 -21.14 -0.19 -17.24
CA SER A 76 -22.08 0.81 -16.72
C SER A 76 -22.23 0.61 -15.21
N PRO A 77 -21.20 0.93 -14.43
CA PRO A 77 -21.29 0.86 -12.97
C PRO A 77 -22.36 1.81 -12.45
N ALA A 78 -23.07 1.41 -11.40
CA ALA A 78 -24.01 2.28 -10.71
C ALA A 78 -23.25 3.35 -9.88
N GLU A 79 -23.92 4.47 -9.64
CA GLU A 79 -23.42 5.56 -8.77
C GLU A 79 -23.17 5.09 -7.33
N ALA A 80 -23.97 4.14 -6.86
CA ALA A 80 -23.83 3.55 -5.55
C ALA A 80 -24.44 2.14 -5.51
N TYR A 81 -24.11 1.40 -4.47
CA TYR A 81 -24.59 0.04 -4.21
C TYR A 81 -25.10 -0.08 -2.78
N HIS A 82 -25.89 -1.10 -2.52
CA HIS A 82 -26.42 -1.44 -1.21
C HIS A 82 -26.03 -2.86 -0.82
N VAL A 83 -25.43 -3.03 0.36
CA VAL A 83 -25.21 -4.36 0.95
C VAL A 83 -26.33 -4.64 1.95
N THR A 84 -26.92 -5.83 1.86
CA THR A 84 -27.98 -6.31 2.76
C THR A 84 -27.65 -7.69 3.31
N SER A 85 -28.10 -7.96 4.53
CA SER A 85 -28.10 -9.30 5.14
C SER A 85 -29.54 -9.73 5.42
N ASP A 86 -29.89 -10.96 5.09
CA ASP A 86 -31.24 -11.52 5.29
C ASP A 86 -31.52 -11.99 6.73
N GLY A 87 -30.63 -11.69 7.68
CA GLY A 87 -30.84 -11.98 9.10
C GLY A 87 -30.83 -13.47 9.45
N GLY A 88 -30.19 -14.32 8.63
CA GLY A 88 -30.00 -15.74 8.93
C GLY A 88 -31.17 -16.64 8.50
N ALA A 89 -32.05 -16.18 7.61
CA ALA A 89 -32.90 -17.11 6.86
C ALA A 89 -32.00 -17.98 5.96
N PRO A 90 -32.21 -19.31 5.85
CA PRO A 90 -31.49 -20.10 4.87
C PRO A 90 -31.73 -19.48 3.49
N PRO A 91 -30.70 -19.37 2.63
CA PRO A 91 -30.84 -18.69 1.36
C PRO A 91 -32.06 -19.25 0.65
N ALA A 92 -32.97 -18.37 0.20
CA ALA A 92 -33.75 -18.72 -0.98
C ALA A 92 -32.69 -19.06 -2.01
N LYS A 93 -32.54 -20.37 -2.31
CA LYS A 93 -31.50 -20.97 -3.15
C LYS A 93 -30.88 -19.91 -4.04
N ALA A 94 -29.55 -19.69 -3.97
CA ALA A 94 -28.83 -18.90 -4.97
C ALA A 94 -29.45 -19.22 -6.33
N GLY A 95 -30.28 -18.28 -6.78
CA GLY A 95 -31.28 -18.54 -7.80
C GLY A 95 -30.57 -18.48 -9.12
N LEU A 96 -29.92 -19.58 -9.49
CA LEU A 96 -29.82 -19.94 -10.88
C LEU A 96 -31.22 -19.72 -11.49
N PRO A 97 -31.38 -18.91 -12.54
CA PRO A 97 -32.48 -19.14 -13.45
C PRO A 97 -32.38 -20.61 -13.87
N PRO A 98 -33.45 -21.40 -13.80
CA PRO A 98 -33.40 -22.80 -14.22
C PRO A 98 -32.85 -22.86 -15.64
N SER A 99 -31.77 -23.61 -15.84
CA SER A 99 -31.39 -24.08 -17.16
C SER A 99 -32.50 -25.03 -17.63
N ASN A 100 -33.23 -24.58 -18.65
CA ASN A 100 -34.24 -25.30 -19.43
C ASN A 100 -35.59 -25.62 -18.75
N ALA A 101 -36.56 -24.71 -18.91
CA ALA A 101 -37.90 -25.07 -19.40
C ALA A 101 -38.64 -23.82 -19.94
N GLY A 102 -38.82 -23.75 -21.25
CA GLY A 102 -39.96 -23.07 -21.90
C GLY A 102 -40.08 -21.54 -21.77
N GLY A 103 -39.45 -20.81 -22.69
CA GLY A 103 -40.04 -19.63 -23.33
C GLY A 103 -40.44 -18.43 -22.46
N VAL A 104 -39.47 -17.60 -22.07
CA VAL A 104 -39.60 -16.13 -22.08
C VAL A 104 -38.24 -15.55 -22.48
N SER A 105 -38.21 -14.83 -23.60
CA SER A 105 -37.00 -14.22 -24.17
C SER A 105 -36.61 -12.98 -23.34
N GLY A 106 -35.44 -12.97 -22.69
CA GLY A 106 -34.92 -11.73 -22.08
C GLY A 106 -33.88 -11.80 -20.95
N VAL A 107 -33.33 -12.95 -20.56
CA VAL A 107 -32.24 -13.00 -19.54
C VAL A 107 -30.91 -13.23 -20.24
N THR A 108 -30.06 -12.20 -20.29
CA THR A 108 -28.66 -12.27 -20.73
C THR A 108 -27.89 -13.25 -19.84
N ALA A 109 -27.12 -14.17 -20.44
CA ALA A 109 -26.26 -15.08 -19.70
C ALA A 109 -25.25 -14.28 -18.87
N VAL A 110 -25.25 -14.45 -17.55
CA VAL A 110 -24.31 -13.79 -16.65
C VAL A 110 -22.94 -14.45 -16.83
N SER A 111 -21.93 -13.67 -17.23
CA SER A 111 -20.53 -14.14 -17.27
C SER A 111 -20.10 -14.60 -15.88
N ARG A 112 -19.30 -15.67 -15.80
CA ARG A 112 -18.79 -16.22 -14.54
C ARG A 112 -17.32 -16.55 -14.67
N VAL A 113 -16.58 -16.49 -13.56
CA VAL A 113 -15.23 -17.04 -13.51
C VAL A 113 -15.31 -18.57 -13.40
N THR A 114 -14.48 -19.26 -14.18
CA THR A 114 -14.27 -20.71 -14.04
C THR A 114 -12.78 -21.01 -13.99
N VAL A 115 -12.39 -21.91 -13.08
CA VAL A 115 -11.02 -22.38 -12.94
C VAL A 115 -10.98 -23.87 -13.25
N THR A 116 -10.11 -24.28 -14.17
CA THR A 116 -9.84 -25.69 -14.48
C THR A 116 -8.43 -26.02 -14.06
N GLU A 117 -8.28 -27.03 -13.20
CA GLU A 117 -6.99 -27.50 -12.72
C GLU A 117 -6.59 -28.81 -13.41
N THR A 118 -5.32 -28.89 -13.78
CA THR A 118 -4.65 -30.11 -14.21
C THR A 118 -3.36 -30.28 -13.42
N ASP A 119 -2.70 -31.44 -13.57
CA ASP A 119 -1.40 -31.69 -12.95
C ASP A 119 -0.33 -30.68 -13.38
N GLY A 120 -0.42 -30.15 -14.61
CA GLY A 120 0.57 -29.24 -15.18
C GLY A 120 0.24 -27.75 -15.10
N ALA A 121 -1.04 -27.38 -15.04
CA ALA A 121 -1.48 -25.99 -15.17
C ALA A 121 -2.84 -25.70 -14.54
N LEU A 122 -3.06 -24.43 -14.20
CA LEU A 122 -4.36 -23.83 -13.91
C LEU A 122 -4.81 -23.02 -15.13
N THR A 123 -6.07 -23.14 -15.53
CA THR A 123 -6.68 -22.28 -16.55
C THR A 123 -7.82 -21.50 -15.94
N VAL A 124 -7.74 -20.18 -15.95
CA VAL A 124 -8.78 -19.27 -15.42
C VAL A 124 -9.47 -18.59 -16.59
N ASP A 125 -10.79 -18.68 -16.66
CA ASP A 125 -11.64 -18.10 -17.72
C ASP A 125 -12.65 -17.15 -17.08
N THR A 126 -12.67 -15.89 -17.50
CA THR A 126 -13.58 -14.84 -16.99
C THR A 126 -14.90 -14.77 -17.76
N GLY A 127 -15.06 -15.57 -18.82
CA GLY A 127 -16.07 -15.42 -19.86
C GLY A 127 -15.67 -14.46 -20.99
N THR A 128 -14.66 -13.62 -20.76
CA THR A 128 -14.17 -12.59 -21.69
C THR A 128 -12.72 -12.87 -22.07
N LEU A 129 -11.88 -13.29 -21.13
CA LEU A 129 -10.51 -13.74 -21.36
C LEU A 129 -10.24 -15.09 -20.71
N ARG A 130 -9.18 -15.76 -21.17
CA ARG A 130 -8.70 -17.02 -20.59
C ARG A 130 -7.19 -16.97 -20.40
N MET A 131 -6.70 -17.25 -19.20
CA MET A 131 -5.27 -17.31 -18.88
C MET A 131 -4.87 -18.72 -18.46
N VAL A 132 -3.74 -19.21 -18.98
CA VAL A 132 -3.14 -20.50 -18.63
C VAL A 132 -1.87 -20.27 -17.82
N ILE A 133 -1.87 -20.74 -16.57
CA ILE A 133 -0.78 -20.60 -15.60
C ILE A 133 -0.18 -21.98 -15.36
N ASN A 134 1.07 -22.18 -15.77
CA ASN A 134 1.76 -23.43 -15.50
C ASN A 134 2.15 -23.50 -14.02
N ARG A 135 2.18 -24.69 -13.42
CA ARG A 135 2.54 -24.86 -12.00
C ARG A 135 4.03 -24.64 -11.70
N GLY A 136 4.86 -24.43 -12.73
CA GLY A 136 6.27 -24.11 -12.60
C GLY A 136 6.89 -23.70 -13.94
N GLY A 137 8.18 -23.35 -13.91
CA GLY A 137 8.93 -22.86 -15.06
C GLY A 137 9.17 -21.35 -15.00
N SER A 138 9.66 -20.76 -16.08
CA SER A 138 10.09 -19.36 -16.12
C SER A 138 9.02 -18.37 -16.59
N ALA A 139 7.77 -18.82 -16.75
CA ALA A 139 6.65 -17.97 -17.17
C ALA A 139 5.57 -17.94 -16.08
N LEU A 140 5.15 -16.73 -15.69
CA LEU A 140 4.02 -16.47 -14.80
C LEU A 140 2.71 -16.95 -15.42
N PHE A 141 2.54 -16.79 -16.73
CA PHE A 141 1.52 -17.46 -17.50
C PHE A 141 2.08 -17.84 -18.87
N SER A 142 1.61 -18.98 -19.40
CA SER A 142 2.02 -19.47 -20.71
C SER A 142 1.20 -18.88 -21.84
N SER A 143 -0.09 -18.59 -21.61
CA SER A 143 -0.97 -18.03 -22.64
C SER A 143 -2.08 -17.16 -22.02
N LEU A 144 -2.41 -16.06 -22.70
CA LEU A 144 -3.57 -15.20 -22.43
C LEU A 144 -4.36 -15.05 -23.73
N LEU A 145 -5.62 -15.47 -23.70
CA LEU A 145 -6.53 -15.45 -24.84
C LEU A 145 -7.66 -14.44 -24.62
N ARG A 146 -8.05 -13.75 -25.70
CA ARG A 146 -9.27 -12.95 -25.83
C ARG A 146 -10.14 -13.57 -26.92
N ASP A 147 -11.32 -14.08 -26.54
CA ASP A 147 -12.27 -14.75 -27.47
C ASP A 147 -11.64 -15.83 -28.37
N GLY A 148 -10.69 -16.60 -27.81
CA GLY A 148 -10.00 -17.68 -28.49
C GLY A 148 -8.78 -17.25 -29.32
N VAL A 149 -8.49 -15.95 -29.42
CA VAL A 149 -7.24 -15.44 -30.01
C VAL A 149 -6.20 -15.25 -28.91
N GLU A 150 -5.01 -15.81 -29.08
CA GLU A 150 -3.88 -15.59 -28.17
C GLU A 150 -3.34 -14.16 -28.35
N VAL A 151 -3.48 -13.31 -27.33
CA VAL A 151 -3.07 -11.90 -27.37
C VAL A 151 -1.75 -11.65 -26.66
N ALA A 152 -1.36 -12.55 -25.75
CA ALA A 152 -0.06 -12.54 -25.09
C ALA A 152 0.32 -13.95 -24.65
N ARG A 153 1.63 -14.20 -24.54
CA ARG A 153 2.19 -15.45 -24.02
C ARG A 153 3.52 -15.22 -23.34
N ASP A 154 3.99 -16.23 -22.62
CA ASP A 154 5.31 -16.23 -21.97
C ASP A 154 5.56 -14.97 -21.14
N ALA A 155 4.67 -14.65 -20.18
CA ALA A 155 4.92 -13.54 -19.27
C ALA A 155 6.03 -13.91 -18.29
N ARG A 156 7.13 -13.15 -18.24
CA ARG A 156 8.31 -13.45 -17.42
C ARG A 156 8.70 -12.27 -16.57
N LEU A 157 9.06 -12.54 -15.31
CA LEU A 157 9.83 -11.58 -14.53
C LEU A 157 11.28 -11.59 -15.02
N VAL A 158 11.85 -10.41 -15.24
CA VAL A 158 13.22 -10.22 -15.70
C VAL A 158 13.94 -9.26 -14.78
N SER A 159 15.20 -9.54 -14.47
CA SER A 159 16.06 -8.58 -13.77
C SER A 159 17.48 -8.57 -14.33
N LEU A 160 18.19 -7.47 -14.06
CA LEU A 160 19.57 -7.27 -14.43
C LEU A 160 20.37 -6.95 -13.18
N VAL A 161 21.51 -7.61 -13.00
CA VAL A 161 22.48 -7.29 -11.93
C VAL A 161 23.73 -6.70 -12.58
N GLN A 162 24.26 -5.65 -11.98
CA GLN A 162 25.56 -5.07 -12.30
C GLN A 162 26.55 -5.37 -11.18
N ASP A 163 27.81 -5.65 -11.54
CA ASP A 163 28.87 -6.07 -10.61
C ASP A 163 29.68 -4.92 -9.97
N GLY A 164 29.21 -3.69 -10.11
CA GLY A 164 29.80 -2.51 -9.46
C GLY A 164 29.13 -1.19 -9.89
N VAL A 165 29.48 -0.10 -9.21
CA VAL A 165 29.09 1.27 -9.58
C VAL A 165 30.34 2.01 -10.06
N VAL A 166 30.30 2.61 -11.26
CA VAL A 166 31.46 3.29 -11.86
C VAL A 166 31.36 4.79 -11.63
N GLU A 167 32.29 5.37 -10.88
CA GLU A 167 32.35 6.82 -10.62
C GLU A 167 33.10 7.63 -11.70
N GLY A 168 33.71 6.95 -12.68
CA GLY A 168 34.51 7.58 -13.74
C GLY A 168 34.65 6.73 -15.00
N ALA A 169 35.84 6.75 -15.62
CA ALA A 169 36.11 5.89 -16.77
C ALA A 169 36.28 4.43 -16.29
N GLY A 170 35.40 3.53 -16.76
CA GLY A 170 35.45 2.11 -16.42
C GLY A 170 34.40 1.30 -17.18
N THR A 171 34.44 -0.02 -17.01
CA THR A 171 33.45 -0.95 -17.57
C THR A 171 32.93 -1.85 -16.46
N VAL A 172 31.64 -2.19 -16.54
CA VAL A 172 30.94 -3.06 -15.60
C VAL A 172 30.31 -4.22 -16.35
N GLY A 173 30.28 -5.39 -15.72
CA GLY A 173 29.55 -6.54 -16.18
C GLY A 173 28.06 -6.40 -15.83
N ARG A 174 27.20 -6.83 -16.75
CA ARG A 174 25.77 -7.01 -16.48
C ARG A 174 25.38 -8.46 -16.75
N GLU A 175 24.66 -9.05 -15.81
CA GLU A 175 24.11 -10.39 -15.93
C GLU A 175 22.58 -10.34 -15.89
N SER A 176 21.94 -11.12 -16.75
CA SER A 176 20.48 -11.21 -16.83
C SER A 176 19.96 -12.38 -16.00
N PHE A 177 18.81 -12.18 -15.39
CA PHE A 177 18.12 -13.17 -14.59
C PHE A 177 16.64 -13.24 -15.01
N THR A 178 16.08 -14.44 -14.92
CA THR A 178 14.66 -14.69 -15.16
C THR A 178 14.01 -15.28 -13.91
N GLY A 179 12.82 -14.80 -13.56
CA GLY A 179 12.00 -15.34 -12.49
C GLY A 179 11.54 -16.77 -12.79
N GLY A 180 11.84 -17.71 -11.90
CA GLY A 180 11.32 -19.08 -11.92
C GLY A 180 10.19 -19.24 -10.91
N VAL A 181 9.04 -19.72 -11.37
CA VAL A 181 7.89 -20.07 -10.53
C VAL A 181 8.15 -21.42 -9.85
N SER A 182 8.13 -21.41 -8.52
CA SER A 182 8.30 -22.60 -7.67
C SER A 182 6.98 -23.12 -7.09
N ALA A 183 5.98 -22.25 -6.93
CA ALA A 183 4.65 -22.63 -6.43
C ALA A 183 3.54 -21.81 -7.09
N VAL A 184 2.38 -22.45 -7.27
CA VAL A 184 1.14 -21.81 -7.72
C VAL A 184 -0.01 -22.29 -6.83
N VAL A 185 -0.70 -21.33 -6.21
CA VAL A 185 -1.78 -21.55 -5.25
C VAL A 185 -3.03 -20.82 -5.72
N LEU A 186 -4.15 -21.54 -5.81
CA LEU A 186 -5.46 -20.94 -5.99
C LEU A 186 -5.98 -20.48 -4.61
N GLU A 187 -5.77 -19.22 -4.27
CA GLU A 187 -6.15 -18.65 -2.96
C GLU A 187 -7.66 -18.46 -2.83
N GLN A 188 -8.31 -18.08 -3.93
CA GLN A 188 -9.77 -17.89 -3.97
C GLN A 188 -10.35 -18.41 -5.28
N THR A 189 -11.51 -19.07 -5.18
CA THR A 189 -12.30 -19.52 -6.32
C THR A 189 -13.78 -19.27 -6.08
N GLY A 190 -14.43 -18.66 -7.06
CA GLY A 190 -15.86 -18.42 -7.03
C GLY A 190 -16.36 -17.83 -8.35
N PRO A 191 -17.69 -17.70 -8.52
CA PRO A 191 -18.27 -17.33 -9.81
C PRO A 191 -18.02 -15.87 -10.20
N VAL A 192 -17.68 -14.99 -9.25
CA VAL A 192 -17.42 -13.56 -9.52
C VAL A 192 -15.93 -13.26 -9.50
N ARG A 193 -15.16 -13.82 -8.55
CA ARG A 193 -13.73 -13.53 -8.38
C ARG A 193 -12.92 -14.80 -8.14
N ALA A 194 -11.74 -14.87 -8.75
CA ALA A 194 -10.71 -15.84 -8.41
C ALA A 194 -9.34 -15.16 -8.25
N VAL A 195 -8.50 -15.70 -7.37
CA VAL A 195 -7.15 -15.20 -7.08
C VAL A 195 -6.16 -16.34 -7.17
N VAL A 196 -5.12 -16.14 -7.98
CA VAL A 196 -4.02 -17.10 -8.14
C VAL A 196 -2.72 -16.45 -7.67
N ARG A 197 -2.10 -17.03 -6.65
CA ARG A 197 -0.79 -16.66 -6.11
C ARG A 197 0.30 -17.51 -6.74
N LEU A 198 1.39 -16.88 -7.11
CA LEU A 198 2.60 -17.50 -7.62
C LEU A 198 3.77 -17.07 -6.74
N GLU A 199 4.65 -18.01 -6.41
CA GLU A 199 5.88 -17.76 -5.67
C GLU A 199 7.07 -18.20 -6.50
N GLY A 200 8.22 -17.55 -6.28
CA GLY A 200 9.43 -17.88 -7.00
C GLY A 200 10.62 -17.00 -6.62
N GLN A 201 11.67 -17.08 -7.43
CA GLN A 201 12.88 -16.27 -7.30
C GLN A 201 13.54 -16.08 -8.68
N HIS A 202 14.41 -15.09 -8.82
CA HIS A 202 15.15 -14.83 -10.06
C HIS A 202 16.42 -15.69 -10.11
N SER A 203 16.64 -16.41 -11.20
CA SER A 203 17.84 -17.23 -11.44
C SER A 203 18.65 -16.70 -12.63
N PRO A 204 19.99 -16.83 -12.61
CA PRO A 204 20.84 -16.30 -13.68
C PRO A 204 20.57 -17.03 -15.00
N ASP A 205 20.47 -16.27 -16.09
CA ASP A 205 20.23 -16.82 -17.43
C ASP A 205 21.49 -17.52 -17.99
N THR A 206 22.67 -17.12 -17.51
CA THR A 206 23.96 -17.65 -17.98
C THR A 206 24.22 -19.05 -17.39
N PRO A 207 24.36 -20.10 -18.22
CA PRO A 207 24.70 -21.43 -17.73
C PRO A 207 26.05 -21.43 -17.00
N GLY A 208 26.08 -22.00 -15.79
CA GLY A 208 27.29 -22.09 -14.98
C GLY A 208 27.70 -20.79 -14.28
N SER A 209 26.80 -19.79 -14.21
CA SER A 209 27.00 -18.60 -13.37
C SER A 209 27.26 -19.00 -11.91
N THR A 210 28.13 -18.24 -11.24
CA THR A 210 28.41 -18.39 -9.81
C THR A 210 27.49 -17.55 -8.94
N ARG A 211 26.63 -16.71 -9.52
CA ARG A 211 25.66 -15.92 -8.77
C ARG A 211 24.50 -16.80 -8.32
N GLU A 212 24.06 -16.58 -7.08
CA GLU A 212 22.90 -17.26 -6.52
C GLU A 212 21.60 -16.70 -7.11
N SER A 213 20.51 -17.46 -6.94
CA SER A 213 19.19 -16.88 -7.20
C SER A 213 18.87 -15.84 -6.13
N TRP A 214 18.08 -14.85 -6.50
CA TRP A 214 17.81 -13.68 -5.67
C TRP A 214 16.40 -13.11 -5.95
N LEU A 215 15.99 -12.08 -5.23
CA LEU A 215 14.68 -11.44 -5.30
C LEU A 215 13.54 -12.46 -5.25
N PRO A 216 13.35 -13.16 -4.10
CA PRO A 216 12.15 -13.95 -3.90
C PRO A 216 10.92 -13.08 -4.14
N PHE A 217 9.98 -13.58 -4.93
CA PHE A 217 8.82 -12.82 -5.38
C PHE A 217 7.52 -13.56 -5.05
N VAL A 218 6.47 -12.76 -4.91
CA VAL A 218 5.08 -13.18 -4.94
C VAL A 218 4.38 -12.40 -6.05
N VAL A 219 3.67 -13.10 -6.93
CA VAL A 219 2.77 -12.51 -7.92
C VAL A 219 1.36 -13.00 -7.67
N ARG A 220 0.40 -12.08 -7.59
CA ARG A 220 -1.04 -12.40 -7.55
C ARG A 220 -1.74 -11.92 -8.80
N PHE A 221 -2.46 -12.82 -9.46
CA PHE A 221 -3.41 -12.49 -10.52
C PHE A 221 -4.83 -12.49 -9.98
N TYR A 222 -5.54 -11.40 -10.22
CA TYR A 222 -6.93 -11.19 -9.83
C TYR A 222 -7.84 -11.24 -11.04
N PHE A 223 -8.78 -12.18 -11.04
CA PHE A 223 -9.72 -12.40 -12.13
C PHE A 223 -11.13 -12.09 -11.67
N TYR A 224 -11.88 -11.38 -12.50
CA TYR A 224 -13.28 -11.05 -12.25
C TYR A 224 -14.17 -11.47 -13.41
N ALA A 225 -15.40 -11.85 -13.12
CA ALA A 225 -16.36 -12.27 -14.13
C ALA A 225 -16.63 -11.14 -15.12
N GLY A 226 -16.62 -11.46 -16.41
CA GLY A 226 -16.79 -10.52 -17.50
C GLY A 226 -15.58 -9.61 -17.78
N ALA A 227 -14.53 -9.66 -16.95
CA ALA A 227 -13.39 -8.75 -17.07
C ALA A 227 -12.56 -9.01 -18.33
N ARG A 228 -12.18 -7.91 -19.01
CA ARG A 228 -11.20 -7.92 -20.11
C ARG A 228 -9.78 -7.62 -19.64
N SER A 229 -9.62 -7.34 -18.36
CA SER A 229 -8.34 -7.07 -17.73
C SER A 229 -8.07 -8.02 -16.55
N VAL A 230 -6.79 -8.15 -16.21
CA VAL A 230 -6.29 -8.90 -15.06
C VAL A 230 -5.39 -7.98 -14.26
N ARG A 231 -5.73 -7.74 -12.99
CA ARG A 231 -4.85 -7.04 -12.05
C ARG A 231 -3.76 -8.01 -11.61
N MET A 232 -2.51 -7.55 -11.64
CA MET A 232 -1.30 -8.27 -11.26
C MET A 232 -0.60 -7.49 -10.15
N VAL A 233 -0.52 -8.07 -8.95
CA VAL A 233 0.25 -7.50 -7.84
C VAL A 233 1.57 -8.27 -7.73
N HIS A 234 2.69 -7.58 -7.86
CA HIS A 234 4.05 -8.14 -7.82
C HIS A 234 4.80 -7.55 -6.64
N SER A 235 5.15 -8.41 -5.68
CA SER A 235 5.97 -8.06 -4.52
C SER A 235 7.27 -8.85 -4.58
N PHE A 236 8.38 -8.22 -4.21
CA PHE A 236 9.65 -8.92 -4.06
C PHE A 236 10.36 -8.44 -2.79
N ILE A 237 11.21 -9.30 -2.24
CA ILE A 237 12.06 -8.96 -1.09
C ILE A 237 13.49 -8.78 -1.59
N TRP A 238 14.15 -7.69 -1.19
CA TRP A 238 15.57 -7.49 -1.45
C TRP A 238 16.41 -8.43 -0.57
N ASP A 239 17.06 -9.42 -1.18
CA ASP A 239 17.95 -10.37 -0.50
C ASP A 239 19.42 -10.27 -0.95
N GLY A 240 19.74 -9.31 -1.81
CA GLY A 240 21.08 -9.05 -2.33
C GLY A 240 22.05 -8.45 -1.30
N ASP A 241 23.35 -8.62 -1.56
CA ASP A 241 24.43 -7.97 -0.82
C ASP A 241 24.66 -6.56 -1.38
N ALA A 242 24.40 -5.53 -0.59
CA ALA A 242 24.47 -4.13 -1.03
C ALA A 242 25.87 -3.73 -1.55
N ASP A 243 26.94 -4.41 -1.13
CA ASP A 243 28.31 -4.14 -1.59
C ASP A 243 28.66 -4.83 -2.92
N ARG A 244 27.81 -5.73 -3.41
CA ARG A 244 28.13 -6.62 -4.55
C ARG A 244 27.04 -6.70 -5.62
N ASP A 245 25.80 -6.49 -5.23
CA ASP A 245 24.60 -6.72 -6.03
C ASP A 245 23.89 -5.40 -6.29
N PHE A 246 24.13 -4.83 -7.47
CA PHE A 246 23.49 -3.59 -7.88
C PHE A 246 22.41 -3.88 -8.93
N LEU A 247 21.14 -3.73 -8.56
CA LEU A 247 20.03 -3.94 -9.49
C LEU A 247 20.07 -2.89 -10.59
N ALA A 248 20.21 -3.35 -11.83
CA ALA A 248 20.28 -2.50 -13.02
C ALA A 248 19.06 -2.67 -13.92
N GLY A 249 18.00 -3.31 -13.44
CA GLY A 249 16.75 -3.48 -14.17
C GLY A 249 15.85 -4.50 -13.49
N LEU A 250 14.57 -4.22 -13.40
CA LEU A 250 13.52 -5.13 -12.91
C LEU A 250 12.26 -4.90 -13.72
N GLY A 251 11.62 -5.95 -14.22
CA GLY A 251 10.42 -5.77 -15.03
C GLY A 251 9.66 -7.05 -15.35
N VAL A 252 8.54 -6.86 -16.03
CA VAL A 252 7.69 -7.93 -16.55
C VAL A 252 7.68 -7.86 -18.07
N ARG A 253 8.04 -8.97 -18.73
CA ARG A 253 8.12 -9.08 -20.18
C ARG A 253 7.07 -10.04 -20.72
N PHE A 254 6.40 -9.65 -21.78
CA PHE A 254 5.37 -10.42 -22.48
C PHE A 254 5.78 -10.63 -23.93
N THR A 255 5.40 -11.76 -24.51
CA THR A 255 5.43 -11.97 -25.95
C THR A 255 4.05 -11.68 -26.53
N VAL A 256 3.97 -10.84 -27.56
CA VAL A 256 2.73 -10.45 -28.24
C VAL A 256 2.75 -11.00 -29.68
N PRO A 257 1.90 -11.99 -30.00
CA PRO A 257 1.73 -12.47 -31.37
C PRO A 257 1.14 -11.38 -32.27
N LEU A 258 1.69 -11.23 -33.48
CA LEU A 258 1.21 -10.26 -34.48
C LEU A 258 1.10 -10.95 -35.84
N ALA A 259 -0.09 -10.99 -36.41
CA ALA A 259 -0.37 -11.69 -37.66
C ALA A 259 -0.74 -10.74 -38.81
N ALA A 260 -1.23 -9.53 -38.50
CA ALA A 260 -1.62 -8.58 -39.53
C ALA A 260 -0.42 -7.99 -40.29
N GLU A 261 -0.70 -7.36 -41.42
CA GLU A 261 0.27 -6.60 -42.20
C GLU A 261 0.88 -5.46 -41.36
N LEU A 262 2.13 -5.08 -41.64
CA LEU A 262 2.88 -4.11 -40.83
C LEU A 262 2.19 -2.74 -40.66
N HIS A 263 1.35 -2.34 -41.59
CA HIS A 263 0.63 -1.07 -41.51
C HIS A 263 -0.68 -1.17 -40.71
N ASN A 264 -1.10 -2.39 -40.35
CA ASN A 264 -2.24 -2.74 -39.50
C ASN A 264 -1.82 -3.19 -38.09
N ARG A 265 -0.54 -3.01 -37.75
CA ARG A 265 0.02 -3.20 -36.40
C ARG A 265 0.21 -1.85 -35.74
N HIS A 266 -0.10 -1.75 -34.46
CA HIS A 266 -0.39 -0.51 -33.78
C HIS A 266 0.32 -0.42 -32.44
N VAL A 267 1.11 0.64 -32.24
CA VAL A 267 1.79 0.98 -30.99
C VAL A 267 1.10 2.18 -30.38
N ARG A 268 0.61 2.05 -29.13
CA ARG A 268 0.02 3.16 -28.35
C ARG A 268 0.77 3.29 -27.03
N ILE A 269 1.19 4.50 -26.67
CA ILE A 269 1.90 4.76 -25.41
C ILE A 269 1.31 6.03 -24.79
N ALA A 270 0.90 5.95 -23.52
CA ALA A 270 0.34 7.09 -22.81
C ALA A 270 1.45 8.08 -22.40
N GLY A 271 1.23 9.35 -22.70
CA GLY A 271 2.03 10.47 -22.24
C GLY A 271 1.44 11.10 -20.97
N ALA A 272 1.67 12.40 -20.81
CA ALA A 272 1.08 13.20 -19.73
C ALA A 272 -0.35 13.68 -20.08
N ASP A 273 -1.15 13.95 -19.04
CA ASP A 273 -2.44 14.65 -19.13
C ASP A 273 -3.43 14.05 -20.16
N GLY A 274 -3.44 12.71 -20.29
CA GLY A 274 -4.31 11.98 -21.22
C GLY A 274 -3.81 11.95 -22.68
N GLY A 275 -2.61 12.46 -22.97
CA GLY A 275 -1.99 12.39 -24.29
C GLY A 275 -1.54 10.98 -24.67
N PHE A 276 -1.48 10.68 -25.98
CA PHE A 276 -1.04 9.39 -26.50
C PHE A 276 -0.13 9.51 -27.73
N LEU A 277 0.88 8.65 -27.80
CA LEU A 277 1.51 8.28 -29.07
C LEU A 277 0.57 7.32 -29.82
N LEU A 278 0.24 7.62 -31.08
CA LEU A 278 -0.61 6.79 -31.94
C LEU A 278 0.10 6.50 -33.27
N GLU A 279 0.77 5.35 -33.39
CA GLU A 279 1.52 5.01 -34.61
C GLU A 279 1.24 3.62 -35.16
N GLY A 280 1.09 3.51 -36.49
CA GLY A 280 1.24 2.24 -37.17
C GLY A 280 2.71 1.83 -37.26
N VAL A 281 3.03 0.55 -37.10
CA VAL A 281 4.41 0.02 -37.21
C VAL A 281 5.01 0.41 -38.57
N ARG A 282 4.24 0.33 -39.66
CA ARG A 282 4.54 1.01 -40.93
C ARG A 282 3.56 2.16 -41.17
N GLY A 283 4.02 3.40 -40.96
CA GLY A 283 3.20 4.60 -41.11
C GLY A 283 2.77 4.88 -42.56
N LEU A 284 1.48 5.15 -42.76
CA LEU A 284 0.85 5.52 -44.03
C LEU A 284 0.42 7.00 -44.07
N THR A 285 0.63 7.73 -42.98
CA THR A 285 0.34 9.15 -42.85
C THR A 285 1.62 9.99 -42.99
N GLY A 286 1.47 11.28 -43.33
CA GLY A 286 2.61 12.20 -43.49
C GLY A 286 3.57 11.87 -44.65
N LEU A 287 3.20 10.94 -45.54
CA LEU A 287 3.98 10.56 -46.70
C LEU A 287 3.96 11.64 -47.80
N ARG A 288 4.92 11.58 -48.72
CA ARG A 288 4.96 12.46 -49.92
C ARG A 288 3.79 12.22 -50.88
N ARG A 289 3.15 11.05 -50.81
CA ARG A 289 2.01 10.64 -51.62
C ARG A 289 0.90 10.17 -50.70
N ASP A 290 -0.33 10.49 -51.04
CA ASP A 290 -1.50 10.16 -50.26
C ASP A 290 -2.02 8.76 -50.66
N PRO A 291 -2.09 7.77 -49.74
CA PRO A 291 -2.69 6.47 -50.04
C PRO A 291 -4.21 6.54 -50.21
N GLY A 292 -4.84 7.60 -49.71
CA GLY A 292 -6.28 7.79 -49.62
C GLY A 292 -6.68 8.23 -48.21
N GLU A 293 -7.66 9.13 -48.11
CA GLU A 293 -8.14 9.64 -46.81
C GLU A 293 -8.63 8.51 -45.89
N GLU A 294 -9.40 7.57 -46.43
CA GLU A 294 -9.91 6.43 -45.68
C GLU A 294 -8.79 5.54 -45.12
N VAL A 295 -7.72 5.31 -45.90
CA VAL A 295 -6.57 4.51 -45.49
C VAL A 295 -5.84 5.18 -44.32
N ARG A 296 -5.58 6.49 -44.44
CA ARG A 296 -4.94 7.27 -43.36
C ARG A 296 -5.78 7.27 -42.10
N ARG A 297 -7.09 7.53 -42.23
CA ARG A 297 -8.02 7.57 -41.10
C ARG A 297 -8.10 6.21 -40.41
N ALA A 298 -8.22 5.12 -41.18
CA ALA A 298 -8.24 3.77 -40.65
C ALA A 298 -7.00 3.47 -39.79
N GLN A 299 -5.80 3.76 -40.29
CA GLN A 299 -4.58 3.51 -39.53
C GLN A 299 -4.48 4.34 -38.24
N VAL A 300 -4.84 5.63 -38.29
CA VAL A 300 -4.81 6.50 -37.10
C VAL A 300 -5.78 6.00 -36.04
N GLU A 301 -6.97 5.58 -36.47
CA GLU A 301 -8.02 5.02 -35.60
C GLU A 301 -7.74 3.57 -35.16
N GLY A 302 -6.63 2.96 -35.60
CA GLY A 302 -6.31 1.56 -35.30
C GLY A 302 -7.18 0.52 -36.01
N ARG A 303 -7.97 0.93 -37.01
CA ARG A 303 -8.83 0.04 -37.80
C ARG A 303 -8.03 -0.63 -38.93
N PRO A 304 -8.49 -1.79 -39.43
CA PRO A 304 -7.96 -2.36 -40.65
C PRO A 304 -8.02 -1.35 -41.79
N THR A 305 -6.91 -1.17 -42.49
CA THR A 305 -6.89 -0.44 -43.75
C THR A 305 -7.76 -1.14 -44.81
N PRO A 306 -8.34 -0.38 -45.77
CA PRO A 306 -8.98 -0.97 -46.95
C PRO A 306 -8.02 -1.86 -47.74
N ASP A 307 -8.56 -2.69 -48.64
CA ASP A 307 -7.74 -3.51 -49.55
C ASP A 307 -6.75 -2.63 -50.34
N MET A 308 -5.48 -3.05 -50.38
CA MET A 308 -4.40 -2.33 -51.07
C MET A 308 -4.69 -2.05 -52.55
N GLN A 309 -5.55 -2.84 -53.21
CA GLN A 309 -6.00 -2.60 -54.60
C GLN A 309 -6.78 -1.29 -54.74
N GLY A 310 -7.44 -0.84 -53.68
CA GLY A 310 -8.20 0.41 -53.64
C GLY A 310 -7.36 1.64 -53.28
N TRP A 311 -6.08 1.46 -52.92
CA TRP A 311 -5.21 2.57 -52.54
C TRP A 311 -4.69 3.31 -53.78
N ASN A 312 -4.19 4.51 -53.57
CA ASN A 312 -3.36 5.17 -54.58
C ASN A 312 -2.15 4.27 -54.95
N PRO A 313 -2.00 3.84 -56.22
CA PRO A 313 -0.89 2.99 -56.66
C PRO A 313 0.48 3.62 -56.40
N GLU A 314 0.58 4.95 -56.35
CA GLU A 314 1.83 5.62 -56.04
C GLU A 314 2.35 5.29 -54.63
N VAL A 315 1.46 4.88 -53.71
CA VAL A 315 1.82 4.44 -52.35
C VAL A 315 1.88 2.92 -52.27
N SER A 316 0.85 2.20 -52.73
CA SER A 316 0.79 0.74 -52.55
C SER A 316 1.94 0.01 -53.25
N GLU A 317 2.35 0.43 -54.45
CA GLU A 317 3.51 -0.15 -55.15
C GLU A 317 4.85 0.18 -54.46
N ARG A 318 4.89 1.23 -53.64
CA ARG A 318 6.08 1.70 -52.91
C ARG A 318 6.06 1.39 -51.42
N LEU A 319 5.11 0.58 -50.95
CA LEU A 319 4.95 0.25 -49.53
C LEU A 319 6.23 -0.34 -48.92
N HIS A 320 6.99 -1.09 -49.70
CA HIS A 320 8.28 -1.68 -49.32
C HIS A 320 9.40 -0.66 -49.05
N LEU A 321 9.25 0.59 -49.53
CA LEU A 321 10.19 1.69 -49.29
C LEU A 321 9.86 2.51 -48.04
N ILE A 322 8.73 2.21 -47.39
CA ILE A 322 8.30 2.87 -46.15
C ILE A 322 8.86 2.07 -44.96
N PRO A 323 9.69 2.69 -44.10
CA PRO A 323 10.25 2.01 -42.93
C PRO A 323 9.19 1.39 -42.04
N ALA A 324 9.50 0.21 -41.50
CA ALA A 324 8.78 -0.38 -40.38
C ALA A 324 9.55 -0.07 -39.09
N TRP A 325 8.87 0.45 -38.08
CA TRP A 325 9.44 0.82 -36.79
C TRP A 325 9.29 -0.37 -35.82
N ASN A 326 10.40 -1.06 -35.59
CA ASN A 326 10.42 -2.32 -34.86
C ASN A 326 10.50 -2.14 -33.34
N ASP A 327 11.18 -1.09 -32.88
CA ASP A 327 11.46 -0.86 -31.47
C ASP A 327 10.96 0.51 -31.01
N TYR A 328 10.39 0.58 -29.80
CA TYR A 328 9.96 1.80 -29.12
C TYR A 328 10.36 1.76 -27.65
N THR A 329 10.79 2.90 -27.11
CA THR A 329 11.05 3.05 -25.68
C THR A 329 10.50 4.36 -25.14
N LEU A 330 9.78 4.28 -24.03
CA LEU A 330 9.51 5.40 -23.11
C LEU A 330 10.35 5.22 -21.85
N SER A 331 11.17 6.20 -21.49
CA SER A 331 11.98 6.19 -20.26
C SER A 331 11.57 7.35 -19.35
N GLN A 332 11.05 7.04 -18.16
CA GLN A 332 10.68 8.00 -17.11
C GLN A 332 11.72 7.89 -15.99
N LEU A 333 12.85 8.58 -16.16
CA LEU A 333 14.00 8.46 -15.25
C LEU A 333 13.93 9.40 -14.04
N SER A 334 12.99 10.34 -14.03
CA SER A 334 12.69 11.24 -12.91
C SER A 334 11.18 11.44 -12.78
N ALA A 335 10.74 12.11 -11.71
CA ALA A 335 9.32 12.41 -11.47
C ALA A 335 8.76 13.47 -12.44
N ASP A 336 9.61 14.13 -13.23
CA ASP A 336 9.24 15.35 -13.95
C ASP A 336 9.46 15.30 -15.46
N GLY A 337 10.08 14.22 -15.98
CA GLY A 337 10.33 14.10 -17.41
C GLY A 337 10.42 12.66 -17.90
N TYR A 338 9.80 12.40 -19.06
CA TYR A 338 10.06 11.20 -19.85
C TYR A 338 10.58 11.54 -21.24
N GLU A 339 11.42 10.64 -21.75
CA GLU A 339 11.85 10.62 -23.14
C GLU A 339 11.15 9.50 -23.90
N LEU A 340 10.93 9.72 -25.20
CA LEU A 340 10.34 8.74 -26.10
C LEU A 340 11.19 8.60 -27.36
N ARG A 341 11.41 7.38 -27.83
CA ARG A 341 12.21 7.11 -29.04
C ARG A 341 11.78 5.84 -29.73
N LYS A 342 12.07 5.75 -31.03
CA LYS A 342 11.82 4.56 -31.85
C LYS A 342 12.97 4.24 -32.79
N ARG A 343 13.00 3.02 -33.32
CA ARG A 343 14.03 2.55 -34.23
C ARG A 343 13.49 1.50 -35.19
N THR A 344 14.07 1.42 -36.39
CA THR A 344 13.69 0.44 -37.42
C THR A 344 14.17 -0.98 -37.14
N ALA A 345 15.38 -1.18 -36.61
CA ALA A 345 15.89 -2.46 -36.12
C ALA A 345 17.21 -2.26 -35.33
N PRO A 346 17.65 -3.24 -34.51
CA PRO A 346 19.00 -3.24 -33.93
C PRO A 346 20.09 -2.96 -34.98
N GLY A 347 21.14 -2.22 -34.58
CA GLY A 347 22.19 -1.75 -35.50
C GLY A 347 21.88 -0.43 -36.21
N HIS A 348 20.66 0.10 -36.09
CA HIS A 348 20.31 1.44 -36.55
C HIS A 348 20.20 2.44 -35.38
N ALA A 349 20.28 3.73 -35.71
CA ALA A 349 20.11 4.80 -34.73
C ALA A 349 18.67 4.88 -34.23
N TRP A 350 18.52 5.28 -32.98
CA TRP A 350 17.23 5.70 -32.44
C TRP A 350 16.85 7.07 -33.01
N VAL A 351 15.56 7.25 -33.25
CA VAL A 351 14.95 8.53 -33.63
C VAL A 351 14.12 9.01 -32.44
N GLY A 352 14.44 10.20 -31.95
CA GLY A 352 13.69 10.84 -30.87
C GLY A 352 12.27 11.15 -31.30
N ILE A 353 11.33 10.92 -30.39
CA ILE A 353 9.95 11.37 -30.46
C ILE A 353 9.80 12.46 -29.39
N SER A 354 8.85 13.38 -29.57
CA SER A 354 8.52 14.36 -28.53
C SER A 354 8.27 13.66 -27.18
N GLY A 355 9.07 14.01 -26.18
CA GLY A 355 8.89 13.60 -24.79
C GLY A 355 7.88 14.48 -24.06
N GLY A 356 7.77 14.30 -22.74
CA GLY A 356 6.85 15.05 -21.90
C GLY A 356 7.27 14.99 -20.43
N THR A 357 6.32 15.28 -19.53
CA THR A 357 6.58 15.35 -18.09
C THR A 357 6.36 14.01 -17.39
N ARG A 358 5.09 13.62 -17.19
CA ARG A 358 4.69 12.48 -16.36
C ARG A 358 3.84 11.53 -17.17
N SER A 359 4.42 10.44 -17.66
CA SER A 359 3.67 9.41 -18.37
C SER A 359 2.69 8.73 -17.41
N ALA A 360 1.47 8.47 -17.89
CA ALA A 360 0.48 7.65 -17.18
C ALA A 360 0.87 6.16 -17.05
N GLY A 361 2.06 5.74 -17.53
CA GLY A 361 2.58 4.40 -17.29
C GLY A 361 1.90 3.29 -18.07
N PHE A 362 1.31 3.61 -19.23
CA PHE A 362 0.57 2.67 -20.06
C PHE A 362 1.16 2.53 -21.46
N CYS A 363 1.28 1.30 -21.95
CA CYS A 363 1.54 1.02 -23.36
C CYS A 363 0.72 -0.17 -23.88
N SER A 364 0.46 -0.19 -25.17
CA SER A 364 -0.14 -1.33 -25.84
C SER A 364 0.51 -1.60 -27.20
N LEU A 365 0.51 -2.89 -27.55
CA LEU A 365 0.87 -3.40 -28.86
C LEU A 365 -0.23 -4.33 -29.33
N SER A 366 -0.81 -4.01 -30.49
CA SER A 366 -1.93 -4.75 -31.04
C SER A 366 -1.88 -4.76 -32.56
N ASP A 367 -2.67 -5.63 -33.16
CA ASP A 367 -3.04 -5.57 -34.56
C ASP A 367 -4.57 -5.66 -34.71
N THR A 368 -5.05 -5.94 -35.92
CA THR A 368 -6.49 -6.03 -36.21
C THR A 368 -7.18 -7.29 -35.67
N SER A 369 -6.41 -8.24 -35.14
CA SER A 369 -6.88 -9.54 -34.63
C SER A 369 -6.72 -9.72 -33.12
N GLY A 370 -5.87 -8.91 -32.48
CA GLY A 370 -5.69 -8.97 -31.04
C GLY A 370 -4.58 -8.06 -30.53
N GLY A 371 -4.41 -8.00 -29.21
CA GLY A 371 -3.25 -7.35 -28.61
C GLY A 371 -3.30 -7.22 -27.10
N LEU A 372 -2.19 -6.72 -26.56
CA LEU A 372 -1.97 -6.56 -25.13
C LEU A 372 -1.76 -5.08 -24.80
N GLY A 373 -2.46 -4.60 -23.76
CA GLY A 373 -2.13 -3.38 -23.04
C GLY A 373 -1.57 -3.71 -21.65
N VAL A 374 -0.63 -2.90 -21.18
CA VAL A 374 -0.09 -2.97 -19.82
C VAL A 374 -0.07 -1.56 -19.25
N GLY A 375 -0.73 -1.39 -18.10
CA GLY A 375 -0.63 -0.19 -17.27
C GLY A 375 0.08 -0.49 -15.95
N VAL A 376 0.91 0.43 -15.49
CA VAL A 376 1.61 0.35 -14.20
C VAL A 376 1.07 1.45 -13.29
N LYS A 377 0.51 1.07 -12.14
CA LYS A 377 0.05 2.03 -11.13
C LYS A 377 1.26 2.82 -10.60
N ASP A 378 1.08 4.11 -10.36
CA ASP A 378 2.10 4.99 -9.78
C ASP A 378 3.43 5.04 -10.57
N PHE A 379 3.37 4.92 -11.90
CA PHE A 379 4.56 4.74 -12.75
C PHE A 379 5.59 5.87 -12.64
N TRP A 380 5.18 7.13 -12.78
CA TRP A 380 6.11 8.26 -12.67
C TRP A 380 6.43 8.60 -11.22
N GLN A 381 5.50 8.33 -10.29
CA GLN A 381 5.72 8.48 -8.86
C GLN A 381 6.75 7.48 -8.34
N SER A 382 6.86 6.28 -8.94
CA SER A 382 7.79 5.23 -8.53
C SER A 382 9.03 5.13 -9.44
N HIS A 383 9.43 6.25 -10.06
CA HIS A 383 10.58 6.27 -10.97
C HIS A 383 11.86 5.63 -10.37
N PRO A 384 12.81 5.14 -11.18
CA PRO A 384 12.86 5.20 -12.64
C PRO A 384 12.10 4.05 -13.32
N GLY A 385 11.11 4.38 -14.15
CA GLY A 385 10.31 3.41 -14.91
C GLY A 385 10.60 3.44 -16.41
N GLN A 386 10.32 2.33 -17.12
CA GLN A 386 10.47 2.28 -18.59
C GLN A 386 9.47 1.33 -19.26
N LEU A 387 8.98 1.69 -20.44
CA LEU A 387 8.12 0.85 -21.28
C LEU A 387 8.82 0.57 -22.61
N ASP A 388 9.01 -0.70 -22.92
CA ASP A 388 9.69 -1.16 -24.14
C ASP A 388 8.77 -1.98 -25.03
N ILE A 389 8.83 -1.70 -26.32
CA ILE A 389 8.37 -2.60 -27.38
C ILE A 389 9.58 -2.96 -28.27
N ARG A 390 9.76 -4.24 -28.57
CA ARG A 390 10.80 -4.73 -29.48
C ARG A 390 10.20 -5.74 -30.44
N GLY A 391 10.68 -5.79 -31.67
CA GLY A 391 10.20 -6.80 -32.62
C GLY A 391 8.81 -6.52 -33.21
N ALA A 392 8.30 -5.30 -33.15
CA ALA A 392 6.94 -4.99 -33.64
C ALA A 392 6.74 -5.28 -35.15
N ALA A 393 7.85 -5.36 -35.91
CA ALA A 393 7.84 -5.70 -37.33
C ALA A 393 8.02 -7.21 -37.61
N THR A 394 8.06 -8.06 -36.58
CA THR A 394 8.12 -9.53 -36.69
C THR A 394 6.81 -10.16 -36.22
N ASP A 395 6.62 -11.46 -36.42
CA ASP A 395 5.36 -12.13 -36.03
C ASP A 395 5.21 -12.31 -34.51
N GLN A 396 6.26 -11.98 -33.75
CA GLN A 396 6.34 -12.12 -32.30
C GLN A 396 7.15 -10.96 -31.73
N ALA A 397 6.44 -9.98 -31.17
CA ALA A 397 7.05 -8.84 -30.51
C ALA A 397 7.17 -9.08 -29.00
N THR A 398 8.02 -8.31 -28.33
CA THR A 398 8.05 -8.27 -26.87
C THR A 398 7.59 -6.91 -26.37
N LEU A 399 6.70 -6.90 -25.39
CA LEU A 399 6.33 -5.74 -24.60
C LEU A 399 6.92 -5.92 -23.20
N THR A 400 7.73 -4.99 -22.71
CA THR A 400 8.31 -5.04 -21.36
C THR A 400 7.93 -3.81 -20.56
N ALA A 401 7.36 -4.00 -19.38
CA ALA A 401 7.18 -2.97 -18.37
C ALA A 401 8.30 -3.10 -17.34
N TRP A 402 9.26 -2.17 -17.36
CA TRP A 402 10.35 -2.09 -16.40
C TRP A 402 9.89 -1.25 -15.20
N LEU A 403 9.82 -1.92 -14.05
CA LEU A 403 9.57 -1.35 -12.73
C LEU A 403 10.81 -0.60 -12.22
N TYR A 404 11.99 -1.06 -12.61
CA TYR A 404 13.25 -0.32 -12.53
C TYR A 404 13.90 -0.28 -13.91
N SER A 405 14.08 0.91 -14.48
CA SER A 405 14.59 1.09 -15.84
C SER A 405 16.05 0.66 -15.99
N PRO A 406 16.40 -0.09 -17.06
CA PRO A 406 17.79 -0.41 -17.37
C PRO A 406 18.66 0.76 -17.85
N GLU A 407 18.05 1.93 -18.06
CA GLU A 407 18.72 3.18 -18.42
C GLU A 407 18.97 4.08 -17.22
N ALA A 408 18.43 3.74 -16.05
CA ALA A 408 18.81 4.38 -14.81
C ALA A 408 20.24 4.01 -14.42
N GLN A 409 20.79 4.76 -13.46
CA GLN A 409 21.95 4.28 -12.71
C GLN A 409 21.59 2.96 -12.03
N PRO A 410 22.56 2.03 -11.84
CA PRO A 410 22.29 0.85 -11.04
C PRO A 410 21.91 1.26 -9.60
N MET A 411 21.01 0.51 -8.98
CA MET A 411 20.53 0.76 -7.64
C MET A 411 21.64 0.53 -6.61
N ASP A 412 21.94 1.56 -5.83
CA ASP A 412 22.93 1.53 -4.76
C ASP A 412 22.22 1.64 -3.40
N LEU A 413 22.23 0.53 -2.65
CA LEU A 413 21.57 0.42 -1.34
C LEU A 413 22.57 0.36 -0.18
N ARG A 414 23.85 0.67 -0.45
CA ARG A 414 24.87 0.75 0.60
C ARG A 414 24.51 1.85 1.58
N PHE A 415 25.05 1.72 2.79
CA PHE A 415 24.82 2.71 3.83
C PHE A 415 25.47 4.06 3.46
N TYR A 416 24.81 5.17 3.80
CA TYR A 416 25.14 6.49 3.24
C TYR A 416 26.43 7.14 3.82
N HIS A 417 26.98 6.60 4.91
CA HIS A 417 28.27 7.03 5.48
C HIS A 417 29.07 5.86 6.04
N ASP A 418 30.32 6.11 6.42
CA ASP A 418 31.32 5.11 6.86
C ASP A 418 31.28 4.78 8.37
N GLY A 419 30.22 5.20 9.07
CA GLY A 419 30.08 5.07 10.52
C GLY A 419 30.75 6.17 11.36
N LEU A 420 31.55 7.06 10.76
CA LEU A 420 32.10 8.26 11.42
C LEU A 420 32.88 7.98 12.74
N GLY A 421 33.43 6.77 12.89
CA GLY A 421 34.17 6.35 14.09
C GLY A 421 33.31 5.97 15.30
N GLN A 422 32.01 5.68 15.12
CA GLN A 422 31.11 5.27 16.21
C GLN A 422 31.14 3.75 16.43
N ASP A 423 32.16 3.27 17.15
CA ASP A 423 32.42 1.83 17.36
C ASP A 423 31.79 1.27 18.65
N THR A 424 31.38 2.15 19.56
CA THR A 424 30.77 1.80 20.86
C THR A 424 29.36 2.36 21.02
N PHE A 425 28.56 1.78 21.92
CA PHE A 425 27.22 2.32 22.22
C PHE A 425 27.27 3.76 22.76
N GLU A 426 28.31 4.14 23.49
CA GLU A 426 28.48 5.51 23.99
C GLU A 426 28.67 6.50 22.84
N GLU A 427 29.56 6.19 21.88
CA GLU A 427 29.79 7.03 20.70
C GLU A 427 28.55 7.10 19.79
N GLN A 428 27.80 6.00 19.69
CA GLN A 428 26.55 5.95 18.94
C GLN A 428 25.46 6.83 19.57
N LEU A 429 25.34 6.80 20.90
CA LEU A 429 24.42 7.67 21.62
C LEU A 429 24.86 9.13 21.56
N GLU A 430 26.15 9.43 21.56
CA GLU A 430 26.65 10.79 21.33
C GLU A 430 26.30 11.29 19.91
N GLY A 431 26.38 10.43 18.90
CA GLY A 431 25.92 10.72 17.54
C GLY A 431 24.41 11.01 17.46
N LEU A 432 23.62 10.23 18.22
CA LEU A 432 22.17 10.40 18.35
C LEU A 432 21.80 11.78 18.90
N GLU A 433 22.53 12.30 19.88
CA GLU A 433 22.24 13.62 20.49
C GLU A 433 22.33 14.79 19.49
N ILE A 434 23.13 14.66 18.42
CA ILE A 434 23.34 15.74 17.45
C ILE A 434 22.60 15.54 16.12
N THR A 435 22.45 14.31 15.64
CA THR A 435 21.78 14.02 14.35
C THR A 435 20.44 13.33 14.47
N TYR A 436 20.05 12.94 15.69
CA TYR A 436 18.86 12.13 15.95
C TYR A 436 18.88 10.74 15.30
N GLU A 437 20.03 10.29 14.81
CA GLU A 437 20.26 8.93 14.29
C GLU A 437 20.87 8.02 15.36
N ASP A 438 20.24 6.88 15.60
CA ASP A 438 20.84 5.80 16.38
C ASP A 438 21.58 4.84 15.43
N TYR A 439 22.87 5.08 15.20
CA TYR A 439 23.73 4.27 14.31
C TYR A 439 24.27 3.01 15.01
N GLU A 440 24.45 1.92 14.26
CA GLU A 440 25.22 0.75 14.71
C GLU A 440 25.82 0.04 13.47
N PRO A 441 27.12 -0.35 13.50
CA PRO A 441 27.75 -1.01 12.38
C PRO A 441 26.98 -2.24 11.88
N GLY A 442 26.68 -2.26 10.59
CA GLY A 442 25.95 -3.35 9.93
C GLY A 442 24.42 -3.29 10.06
N PHE A 443 23.85 -2.36 10.82
CA PHE A 443 22.39 -2.22 10.97
C PHE A 443 21.70 -1.42 9.86
N GLY A 444 22.44 -0.54 9.18
CA GLY A 444 21.99 0.21 8.01
C GLY A 444 21.94 -0.65 6.74
N ASN A 445 21.30 -1.82 6.80
CA ASN A 445 21.31 -2.84 5.76
C ASN A 445 19.92 -3.02 5.14
N ALA A 446 19.81 -2.90 3.82
CA ALA A 446 18.59 -3.08 3.05
C ALA A 446 18.14 -4.55 2.90
N ARG A 447 18.99 -5.52 3.24
CA ARG A 447 18.66 -6.95 3.12
C ARG A 447 17.46 -7.31 3.99
N GLY A 448 16.33 -7.47 3.32
CA GLY A 448 15.06 -7.88 3.89
C GLY A 448 13.90 -6.94 3.67
N ILE A 449 14.13 -5.73 3.13
CA ILE A 449 13.05 -4.82 2.75
C ILE A 449 12.27 -5.37 1.55
N SER A 450 11.00 -4.99 1.43
CA SER A 450 10.11 -5.38 0.33
C SER A 450 9.68 -4.18 -0.50
N ARG A 451 9.21 -4.41 -1.72
CA ARG A 451 8.41 -3.43 -2.48
C ARG A 451 7.35 -4.13 -3.32
N THR A 452 6.15 -3.57 -3.29
CA THR A 452 4.99 -4.06 -4.05
C THR A 452 4.64 -3.14 -5.22
N HIS A 453 4.33 -3.74 -6.37
CA HIS A 453 3.94 -3.06 -7.60
C HIS A 453 2.59 -3.58 -8.06
N GLU A 454 1.80 -2.71 -8.66
CA GLU A 454 0.51 -3.07 -9.26
C GLU A 454 0.51 -2.78 -10.75
N LEU A 455 0.19 -3.81 -11.53
CA LEU A 455 0.04 -3.73 -12.98
C LEU A 455 -1.37 -4.18 -13.36
N THR A 456 -1.89 -3.62 -14.45
CA THR A 456 -3.13 -4.11 -15.08
C THR A 456 -2.83 -4.55 -16.51
N LEU A 457 -3.20 -5.81 -16.81
CA LEU A 457 -3.04 -6.40 -18.13
C LEU A 457 -4.38 -6.35 -18.87
N PHE A 458 -4.43 -5.74 -20.05
CA PHE A 458 -5.65 -5.59 -20.85
C PHE A 458 -5.57 -6.46 -22.10
N ALA A 459 -6.57 -7.32 -22.29
CA ALA A 459 -6.67 -8.21 -23.44
C ALA A 459 -7.65 -7.66 -24.48
N TYR A 460 -7.15 -7.29 -25.67
CA TYR A 460 -7.95 -6.69 -26.73
C TYR A 460 -8.22 -7.65 -27.88
N GLN A 461 -9.43 -7.58 -28.46
CA GLN A 461 -9.81 -8.33 -29.68
C GLN A 461 -9.19 -7.76 -30.97
N GLY A 462 -8.56 -6.60 -30.86
CA GLY A 462 -7.95 -5.81 -31.93
C GLY A 462 -7.65 -4.43 -31.37
N THR A 463 -6.95 -3.57 -32.11
CA THR A 463 -6.61 -2.22 -31.61
C THR A 463 -7.87 -1.45 -31.21
N PRO A 464 -8.02 -1.10 -29.92
CA PRO A 464 -9.19 -0.39 -29.42
C PRO A 464 -9.17 1.09 -29.85
N ALA A 465 -10.33 1.75 -29.70
CA ALA A 465 -10.44 3.19 -29.84
C ALA A 465 -9.55 3.92 -28.83
N THR A 466 -9.02 5.08 -29.21
CA THR A 466 -8.10 5.86 -28.37
C THR A 466 -8.73 6.28 -27.05
N GLU A 467 -10.03 6.60 -27.05
CA GLU A 467 -10.77 7.00 -25.86
C GLU A 467 -10.86 5.85 -24.84
N LEU A 468 -10.96 4.61 -25.34
CA LEU A 468 -10.94 3.43 -24.49
C LEU A 468 -9.56 3.20 -23.88
N LEU A 469 -8.49 3.37 -24.67
CA LEU A 469 -7.12 3.29 -24.16
C LEU A 469 -6.83 4.35 -23.10
N ALA A 470 -7.33 5.57 -23.27
CA ALA A 470 -7.21 6.62 -22.28
C ALA A 470 -7.95 6.25 -20.99
N THR A 471 -9.14 5.64 -21.11
CA THR A 471 -9.91 5.14 -19.97
C THR A 471 -9.17 4.01 -19.24
N ASP A 472 -8.62 3.04 -19.98
CA ASP A 472 -7.83 1.93 -19.41
C ASP A 472 -6.53 2.42 -18.75
N ALA A 473 -5.84 3.40 -19.35
CA ALA A 473 -4.65 4.01 -18.75
C ALA A 473 -4.98 4.74 -17.44
N ALA A 474 -6.08 5.52 -17.42
CA ALA A 474 -6.54 6.18 -16.20
C ALA A 474 -6.96 5.17 -15.12
N ALA A 475 -7.69 4.11 -15.49
CA ALA A 475 -8.11 3.05 -14.57
C ALA A 475 -6.93 2.25 -14.00
N ALA A 476 -5.86 2.05 -14.77
CA ALA A 476 -4.64 1.40 -14.27
C ALA A 476 -3.82 2.32 -13.35
N SER A 477 -3.82 3.63 -13.60
CA SER A 477 -3.12 4.60 -12.76
C SER A 477 -3.87 4.89 -11.45
N THR A 478 -5.20 4.95 -11.49
CA THR A 478 -6.06 5.25 -10.34
C THR A 478 -7.23 4.28 -10.31
N PRO A 479 -7.05 3.03 -9.80
CA PRO A 479 -8.10 2.02 -9.79
C PRO A 479 -9.32 2.45 -8.97
N ALA A 480 -10.51 2.34 -9.53
CA ALA A 480 -11.74 2.75 -8.86
C ALA A 480 -12.09 1.83 -7.68
N LEU A 481 -12.34 2.41 -6.51
CA LEU A 481 -12.65 1.69 -5.28
C LEU A 481 -14.01 2.11 -4.70
N LEU A 482 -14.72 1.14 -4.15
CA LEU A 482 -15.97 1.31 -3.41
C LEU A 482 -15.70 1.25 -1.92
N GLN A 483 -16.38 2.07 -1.11
CA GLN A 483 -16.28 2.05 0.35
C GLN A 483 -17.63 2.37 1.03
N PRO A 484 -17.87 1.82 2.25
CA PRO A 484 -18.99 2.24 3.09
C PRO A 484 -18.86 3.72 3.51
N THR A 485 -19.96 4.35 3.90
CA THR A 485 -19.92 5.75 4.35
C THR A 485 -19.30 5.88 5.76
N PRO A 486 -18.70 7.05 6.09
CA PRO A 486 -18.23 7.35 7.44
C PRO A 486 -19.26 7.08 8.53
N GLU A 487 -20.51 7.48 8.32
CA GLU A 487 -21.59 7.31 9.30
C GLU A 487 -21.88 5.83 9.57
N TYR A 488 -21.82 4.99 8.51
CA TYR A 488 -22.00 3.56 8.68
C TYR A 488 -20.82 2.93 9.42
N LEU A 489 -19.58 3.21 8.99
CA LEU A 489 -18.37 2.72 9.62
C LEU A 489 -18.36 3.03 11.12
N HIS A 490 -18.72 4.27 11.49
CA HIS A 490 -18.83 4.69 12.88
C HIS A 490 -19.94 3.92 13.62
N SER A 491 -21.13 3.78 13.02
CA SER A 491 -22.27 3.10 13.66
C SER A 491 -22.01 1.63 14.02
N VAL A 492 -21.04 0.99 13.36
CA VAL A 492 -20.66 -0.41 13.58
C VAL A 492 -19.68 -0.57 14.76
N GLY A 493 -19.01 0.51 15.18
CA GLY A 493 -18.08 0.48 16.32
C GLY A 493 -16.77 -0.25 16.01
N VAL A 494 -16.18 -0.01 14.84
CA VAL A 494 -14.86 -0.53 14.45
C VAL A 494 -13.78 0.54 14.59
N PHE A 495 -12.56 0.08 14.91
CA PHE A 495 -11.36 0.92 15.04
C PHE A 495 -11.38 1.94 16.18
N GLY A 496 -12.10 1.68 17.27
CA GLY A 496 -12.00 2.48 18.51
C GLY A 496 -12.61 3.89 18.40
N ASP A 497 -11.95 4.87 19.00
CA ASP A 497 -12.53 6.20 19.31
C ASP A 497 -12.40 7.21 18.16
N TRP A 498 -13.47 7.41 17.39
CA TRP A 498 -13.56 8.46 16.38
C TRP A 498 -15.03 8.74 16.04
N ASP A 499 -15.33 9.95 15.53
CA ASP A 499 -16.67 10.37 15.11
C ASP A 499 -16.61 10.96 13.68
N PRO A 500 -17.65 10.83 12.83
CA PRO A 500 -17.73 11.54 11.56
C PRO A 500 -17.51 13.06 11.72
N VAL A 501 -17.01 13.71 10.67
CA VAL A 501 -16.73 15.16 10.67
C VAL A 501 -17.97 15.95 11.10
N ASP A 502 -17.81 16.82 12.10
CA ASP A 502 -18.88 17.67 12.62
C ASP A 502 -18.39 19.12 12.75
N ARG A 503 -18.99 20.00 11.96
CA ARG A 503 -18.68 21.44 11.91
C ARG A 503 -19.83 22.31 12.47
N SER A 504 -20.67 21.73 13.33
CA SER A 504 -21.90 22.37 13.83
C SER A 504 -21.69 23.57 14.76
N THR A 505 -20.51 23.71 15.37
CA THR A 505 -20.13 24.87 16.19
C THR A 505 -18.84 25.51 15.67
N PRO A 506 -18.59 26.81 15.94
CA PRO A 506 -17.37 27.48 15.51
C PRO A 506 -16.09 26.78 15.99
N ALA A 507 -16.03 26.38 17.26
CA ALA A 507 -14.87 25.68 17.83
C ALA A 507 -14.62 24.31 17.17
N ARG A 508 -15.70 23.58 16.83
CA ARG A 508 -15.56 22.32 16.07
C ARG A 508 -15.09 22.59 14.65
N ALA A 509 -15.68 23.57 13.97
CA ALA A 509 -15.30 23.94 12.62
C ALA A 509 -13.82 24.34 12.52
N GLU A 510 -13.30 25.10 13.49
CA GLU A 510 -11.88 25.49 13.57
C GLU A 510 -10.95 24.28 13.70
N LEU A 511 -11.27 23.31 14.57
CA LEU A 511 -10.47 22.09 14.71
C LEU A 511 -10.49 21.23 13.44
N GLU A 512 -11.65 21.11 12.78
CA GLU A 512 -11.76 20.41 11.49
C GLU A 512 -11.00 21.15 10.37
N ASP A 513 -10.97 22.49 10.38
CA ASP A 513 -10.15 23.29 9.46
C ASP A 513 -8.65 23.06 9.68
N HIS A 514 -8.21 22.91 10.93
CA HIS A 514 -6.82 22.56 11.24
C HIS A 514 -6.46 21.15 10.76
N LEU A 515 -7.36 20.17 10.89
CA LEU A 515 -7.16 18.82 10.34
C LEU A 515 -7.05 18.85 8.81
N ASP A 516 -7.95 19.54 8.13
CA ASP A 516 -7.92 19.71 6.68
C ASP A 516 -6.63 20.43 6.24
N PHE A 517 -6.22 21.48 6.95
CA PHE A 517 -4.96 22.18 6.69
C PHE A 517 -3.75 21.25 6.73
N LEU A 518 -3.62 20.41 7.77
CA LEU A 518 -2.48 19.52 7.92
C LEU A 518 -2.46 18.47 6.80
N VAL A 519 -3.59 17.84 6.51
CA VAL A 519 -3.70 16.86 5.41
C VAL A 519 -3.33 17.49 4.07
N ASP A 520 -3.87 18.68 3.78
CA ASP A 520 -3.62 19.39 2.52
C ASP A 520 -2.16 19.84 2.42
N PHE A 521 -1.55 20.27 3.54
CA PHE A 521 -0.13 20.63 3.60
C PHE A 521 0.75 19.43 3.24
N TYR A 522 0.59 18.28 3.89
CA TYR A 522 1.41 17.08 3.61
C TYR A 522 1.17 16.54 2.20
N SER A 523 -0.08 16.47 1.75
CA SER A 523 -0.42 16.07 0.37
C SER A 523 0.25 17.00 -0.65
N GLY A 524 0.30 18.31 -0.37
CA GLY A 524 1.02 19.28 -1.17
C GLY A 524 2.55 19.14 -1.09
N GLN A 525 3.11 18.80 0.07
CA GLN A 525 4.55 18.58 0.24
C GLN A 525 5.07 17.41 -0.60
N VAL A 526 4.32 16.31 -0.72
CA VAL A 526 4.69 15.17 -1.58
C VAL A 526 5.07 15.65 -2.98
N GLU A 527 4.20 16.48 -3.57
CA GLU A 527 4.46 17.09 -4.88
C GLU A 527 5.63 18.09 -4.80
N GLN A 528 5.57 19.10 -3.94
CA GLN A 528 6.55 20.19 -3.91
C GLN A 528 7.99 19.72 -3.61
N ARG A 529 8.13 18.64 -2.83
CA ARG A 529 9.42 18.07 -2.41
C ARG A 529 9.86 16.88 -3.24
N ARG A 530 9.02 16.42 -4.17
CA ARG A 530 9.26 15.25 -5.00
C ARG A 530 9.56 14.02 -4.14
N TRP A 531 8.70 13.74 -3.17
CA TRP A 531 8.75 12.49 -2.39
C TRP A 531 8.23 11.32 -3.24
N TYR A 532 8.98 11.08 -4.31
CA TYR A 532 8.76 10.11 -5.37
C TYR A 532 10.03 9.27 -5.50
N GLY A 533 9.90 8.11 -6.12
CA GLY A 533 10.99 7.19 -6.40
C GLY A 533 10.69 5.77 -5.94
N PHE A 534 11.43 4.83 -6.51
CA PHE A 534 11.23 3.40 -6.35
C PHE A 534 11.09 2.92 -4.90
N TRP A 535 11.97 3.40 -4.01
CA TRP A 535 11.93 3.06 -2.58
C TRP A 535 11.22 4.10 -1.73
N ASN A 536 10.91 5.29 -2.26
CA ASN A 536 10.54 6.45 -1.43
C ASN A 536 9.04 6.77 -1.50
N TYR A 537 8.40 6.50 -2.65
CA TYR A 537 7.03 6.93 -2.87
C TYR A 537 6.07 6.24 -1.90
N GLY A 538 5.41 7.05 -1.08
CA GLY A 538 4.45 6.68 -0.06
C GLY A 538 4.80 7.27 1.31
N ASP A 539 6.08 7.52 1.58
CA ASP A 539 6.53 8.11 2.85
C ASP A 539 6.56 9.65 2.83
N VAL A 540 6.75 10.24 4.02
CA VAL A 540 6.96 11.67 4.25
C VAL A 540 8.25 11.88 5.06
N MET A 541 8.73 13.12 5.14
CA MET A 541 9.87 13.43 6.03
C MET A 541 9.43 13.86 7.42
N HIS A 542 10.31 13.75 8.41
CA HIS A 542 10.02 13.86 9.84
C HIS A 542 10.10 15.32 10.38
N THR A 543 11.14 16.09 10.04
CA THR A 543 11.30 17.47 10.55
C THR A 543 11.88 18.44 9.52
N TYR A 544 11.54 19.72 9.70
CA TYR A 544 11.89 20.80 8.79
C TYR A 544 13.13 21.61 9.22
N ASP A 545 13.86 22.11 8.22
CA ASP A 545 14.97 23.05 8.35
C ASP A 545 14.52 24.42 7.81
N HIS A 546 14.32 25.38 8.72
CA HIS A 546 13.81 26.70 8.37
C HIS A 546 14.87 27.63 7.78
N ASP A 547 16.15 27.32 7.96
CA ASP A 547 17.25 28.11 7.39
C ASP A 547 17.44 27.76 5.91
N ARG A 548 17.32 26.46 5.58
CA ARG A 548 17.43 25.95 4.20
C ARG A 548 16.08 25.87 3.47
N HIS A 549 14.96 26.02 4.17
CA HIS A 549 13.60 25.87 3.64
C HIS A 549 13.38 24.50 2.98
N VAL A 550 13.86 23.44 3.64
CA VAL A 550 13.72 22.05 3.20
C VAL A 550 13.40 21.16 4.40
N TRP A 551 12.79 20.02 4.15
CA TRP A 551 12.80 18.94 5.13
C TRP A 551 14.24 18.43 5.30
N ARG A 552 14.58 17.95 6.50
CA ARG A 552 15.94 17.57 6.89
C ARG A 552 16.38 16.21 6.30
N TYR A 553 16.29 16.10 4.98
CA TYR A 553 16.56 14.89 4.20
C TYR A 553 17.98 14.31 4.40
N ASP A 554 18.91 15.11 4.92
CA ASP A 554 20.33 14.79 5.07
C ASP A 554 20.80 14.81 6.53
N VAL A 555 19.89 14.82 7.51
CA VAL A 555 20.24 14.88 8.93
C VAL A 555 19.62 13.71 9.68
N GLY A 556 20.32 12.57 9.69
CA GLY A 556 20.05 11.42 10.54
C GLY A 556 18.56 11.09 10.69
N GLY A 557 18.07 11.12 11.93
CA GLY A 557 16.67 10.81 12.26
C GLY A 557 15.65 11.89 11.91
N TYR A 558 15.99 12.93 11.15
CA TYR A 558 15.01 13.95 10.75
C TYR A 558 14.53 13.83 9.29
N ALA A 559 15.05 12.86 8.55
CA ALA A 559 14.74 12.61 7.14
C ALA A 559 13.44 11.79 6.98
N TRP A 560 13.45 10.60 6.39
CA TRP A 560 12.24 9.79 6.20
C TRP A 560 11.61 9.37 7.53
N ASP A 561 10.29 9.47 7.62
CA ASP A 561 9.53 9.42 8.88
C ASP A 561 9.21 8.00 9.35
N ASN A 562 9.10 7.03 8.45
CA ASN A 562 8.94 5.62 8.78
C ASN A 562 7.90 5.34 9.90
N SER A 563 6.73 5.98 9.80
CA SER A 563 5.62 5.84 10.76
C SER A 563 5.91 6.29 12.21
N GLU A 564 6.89 7.17 12.45
CA GLU A 564 7.18 7.68 13.79
C GLU A 564 6.00 8.52 14.33
N LEU A 565 5.54 8.20 15.54
CA LEU A 565 4.35 8.81 16.14
C LEU A 565 3.08 8.69 15.29
N SER A 566 2.93 7.59 14.54
CA SER A 566 1.67 7.13 13.94
C SER A 566 0.98 8.06 12.90
N PRO A 567 1.68 8.64 11.91
CA PRO A 567 1.02 9.31 10.79
C PRO A 567 0.02 8.39 10.07
N ASP A 568 0.30 7.08 9.99
CA ASP A 568 -0.61 6.09 9.43
C ASP A 568 -1.99 6.11 10.13
N LEU A 569 -2.01 6.12 11.47
CA LEU A 569 -3.27 6.20 12.23
C LEU A 569 -3.96 7.52 11.97
N TRP A 570 -3.22 8.64 12.02
CA TRP A 570 -3.79 9.96 11.77
C TRP A 570 -4.48 10.03 10.40
N LEU A 571 -3.83 9.57 9.33
CA LEU A 571 -4.41 9.59 7.99
C LEU A 571 -5.60 8.63 7.87
N TRP A 572 -5.50 7.41 8.41
CA TRP A 572 -6.60 6.45 8.36
C TRP A 572 -7.83 6.93 9.14
N TYR A 573 -7.65 7.51 10.34
CA TYR A 573 -8.77 8.11 11.06
C TYR A 573 -9.32 9.34 10.32
N SER A 574 -8.47 10.20 9.76
CA SER A 574 -8.93 11.33 8.95
C SER A 574 -9.78 10.87 7.76
N TYR A 575 -9.42 9.74 7.13
CA TYR A 575 -10.23 9.11 6.09
C TYR A 575 -11.56 8.58 6.65
N LEU A 576 -11.55 7.80 7.74
CA LEU A 576 -12.76 7.21 8.31
C LEU A 576 -13.81 8.28 8.64
N ARG A 577 -13.38 9.43 9.17
CA ARG A 577 -14.27 10.54 9.54
C ARG A 577 -14.90 11.26 8.34
N SER A 578 -14.09 11.49 7.30
CA SER A 578 -14.45 12.38 6.19
C SER A 578 -14.95 11.63 4.95
N GLY A 579 -14.48 10.40 4.75
CA GLY A 579 -14.65 9.62 3.52
C GLY A 579 -14.03 10.28 2.29
N ARG A 580 -13.06 11.19 2.47
CA ARG A 580 -12.34 11.91 1.41
C ARG A 580 -11.43 10.97 0.61
N GLY A 581 -11.63 10.88 -0.71
CA GLY A 581 -10.86 10.00 -1.58
C GLY A 581 -9.36 10.33 -1.65
N ASP A 582 -8.99 11.61 -1.62
CA ASP A 582 -7.59 12.05 -1.60
C ASP A 582 -6.85 11.59 -0.34
N ILE A 583 -7.50 11.63 0.83
CA ILE A 583 -6.94 11.08 2.07
C ILE A 583 -6.77 9.56 1.96
N PHE A 584 -7.75 8.86 1.38
CA PHE A 584 -7.62 7.42 1.15
C PHE A 584 -6.39 7.10 0.29
N ARG A 585 -6.19 7.82 -0.82
CA ARG A 585 -5.05 7.59 -1.72
C ARG A 585 -3.72 7.89 -1.04
N PHE A 586 -3.67 8.92 -0.20
CA PHE A 586 -2.47 9.24 0.56
C PHE A 586 -2.17 8.15 1.61
N ALA A 587 -3.17 7.73 2.38
CA ALA A 587 -3.03 6.65 3.36
C ALA A 587 -2.71 5.28 2.71
N GLU A 588 -3.25 5.01 1.52
CA GLU A 588 -2.93 3.84 0.70
C GLU A 588 -1.45 3.84 0.29
N ALA A 589 -0.94 4.97 -0.21
CA ALA A 589 0.47 5.10 -0.60
C ALA A 589 1.40 4.91 0.62
N MET A 590 1.06 5.54 1.75
CA MET A 590 1.81 5.36 3.00
C MET A 590 1.80 3.91 3.46
N THR A 591 0.63 3.26 3.49
CA THR A 591 0.52 1.85 3.90
C THR A 591 1.33 0.90 3.01
N ARG A 592 1.35 1.16 1.68
CA ARG A 592 2.14 0.39 0.71
C ARG A 592 3.64 0.63 0.83
N HIS A 593 4.05 1.76 1.40
CA HIS A 593 5.45 2.04 1.67
C HIS A 593 5.87 1.50 3.03
N THR A 594 5.23 1.95 4.10
CA THR A 594 5.67 1.71 5.47
C THR A 594 5.51 0.24 5.89
N GLY A 595 4.59 -0.50 5.25
CA GLY A 595 4.43 -1.94 5.47
C GLY A 595 5.38 -2.83 4.66
N ASP A 596 6.02 -2.31 3.62
CA ASP A 596 6.93 -3.04 2.72
C ASP A 596 8.39 -2.58 2.86
N VAL A 597 8.67 -1.30 2.67
CA VAL A 597 10.04 -0.77 2.60
C VAL A 597 10.64 -0.59 4.00
N ASP A 598 9.85 -0.10 4.95
CA ASP A 598 10.34 0.24 6.30
C ASP A 598 10.36 -0.98 7.24
N VAL A 599 9.97 -2.17 6.75
CA VAL A 599 9.87 -3.43 7.50
C VAL A 599 10.74 -4.50 6.86
N TYR A 600 11.30 -5.38 7.69
CA TYR A 600 12.06 -6.54 7.23
C TYR A 600 11.16 -7.77 7.09
N HIS A 601 11.23 -8.46 5.96
CA HIS A 601 10.42 -9.64 5.61
C HIS A 601 11.22 -10.95 5.58
N LEU A 602 12.55 -10.85 5.71
CA LEU A 602 13.48 -11.98 5.84
C LEU A 602 14.65 -11.62 6.76
N GLY A 603 15.51 -12.60 7.01
CA GLY A 603 16.72 -12.41 7.80
C GLY A 603 16.44 -12.26 9.30
N PRO A 604 17.45 -11.84 10.07
CA PRO A 604 17.39 -11.83 11.54
C PRO A 604 16.43 -10.79 12.13
N TRP A 605 16.00 -9.79 11.34
CA TRP A 605 15.10 -8.73 11.79
C TRP A 605 13.69 -8.88 11.24
N LYS A 606 13.35 -10.03 10.62
CA LYS A 606 12.02 -10.26 10.06
C LYS A 606 10.92 -9.87 11.06
N GLY A 607 9.98 -9.05 10.62
CA GLY A 607 8.87 -8.56 11.43
C GLY A 607 9.18 -7.33 12.29
N LEU A 608 10.40 -6.79 12.24
CA LEU A 608 10.75 -5.49 12.81
C LEU A 608 10.75 -4.43 11.71
N GLY A 609 10.36 -3.21 12.05
CA GLY A 609 10.58 -2.04 11.20
C GLY A 609 11.75 -1.20 11.66
N SER A 610 12.28 -0.36 10.77
CA SER A 610 13.41 0.53 11.05
C SER A 610 12.92 1.92 11.42
N ARG A 611 13.42 2.48 12.52
CA ARG A 611 13.16 3.87 12.90
C ARG A 611 13.59 4.86 11.80
N HIS A 612 12.88 5.98 11.73
CA HIS A 612 13.10 7.13 10.85
C HIS A 612 14.57 7.56 10.69
N ASN A 613 14.98 7.82 9.44
CA ASN A 613 16.38 8.01 9.05
C ASN A 613 16.55 8.58 7.61
N VAL A 614 17.78 8.97 7.23
CA VAL A 614 18.16 9.36 5.85
C VAL A 614 17.85 8.26 4.84
N GLN A 615 18.05 7.00 5.20
CA GLN A 615 17.62 5.83 4.43
C GLN A 615 16.55 5.08 5.21
N HIS A 616 15.50 4.58 4.54
CA HIS A 616 14.40 3.87 5.19
C HIS A 616 14.83 2.71 6.11
N TRP A 617 15.99 2.10 5.87
CA TRP A 617 16.58 1.01 6.67
C TRP A 617 17.80 1.43 7.52
N GLY A 618 18.12 2.73 7.58
CA GLY A 618 19.41 3.20 8.08
C GLY A 618 19.59 3.14 9.60
N CYS A 619 18.54 3.41 10.38
CA CYS A 619 18.64 3.45 11.84
C CYS A 619 18.78 2.05 12.46
N SER A 620 19.57 1.92 13.52
CA SER A 620 19.78 0.65 14.24
C SER A 620 18.66 0.26 15.21
N ALA A 621 17.71 1.16 15.47
CA ALA A 621 16.51 0.86 16.23
C ALA A 621 15.50 0.09 15.36
N LYS A 622 15.66 -1.23 15.31
CA LYS A 622 14.70 -2.16 14.67
C LYS A 622 13.65 -2.56 15.70
N GLN A 623 12.40 -2.13 15.51
CA GLN A 623 11.35 -2.21 16.55
C GLN A 623 9.97 -2.56 15.98
N LEU A 624 9.12 -3.13 16.84
CA LEU A 624 7.75 -3.50 16.50
C LEU A 624 6.82 -2.29 16.29
N ARG A 625 7.15 -1.15 16.91
CA ARG A 625 6.34 0.07 16.82
C ARG A 625 6.24 0.63 15.39
N ILE A 626 7.17 0.26 14.50
CA ILE A 626 7.15 0.62 13.07
C ILE A 626 6.37 -0.42 12.27
N SER A 627 6.59 -1.71 12.52
CA SER A 627 5.92 -2.81 11.80
C SER A 627 4.49 -3.09 12.27
N THR A 628 4.02 -2.42 13.33
CA THR A 628 2.76 -2.72 14.02
C THR A 628 1.56 -2.91 13.08
N PRO A 629 0.76 -3.96 13.28
CA PRO A 629 -0.51 -4.17 12.57
C PRO A 629 -1.52 -3.04 12.75
N ALA A 630 -1.41 -2.25 13.81
CA ALA A 630 -2.30 -1.10 14.06
C ALA A 630 -2.39 -0.18 12.83
N TYR A 631 -1.31 -0.04 12.05
CA TYR A 631 -1.26 0.87 10.90
C TYR A 631 -1.85 0.26 9.61
N ARG A 632 -1.86 -1.08 9.47
CA ARG A 632 -2.19 -1.76 8.21
C ARG A 632 -3.57 -2.41 8.19
N ARG A 633 -4.16 -2.66 9.37
CA ARG A 633 -5.51 -3.25 9.49
C ARG A 633 -6.58 -2.43 8.75
N PHE A 634 -6.47 -1.10 8.76
CA PHE A 634 -7.41 -0.22 8.05
C PHE A 634 -7.46 -0.55 6.55
N TYR A 635 -6.31 -0.51 5.88
CA TYR A 635 -6.23 -0.82 4.45
C TYR A 635 -6.69 -2.25 4.15
N TYR A 636 -6.22 -3.25 4.92
CA TYR A 636 -6.62 -4.65 4.74
C TYR A 636 -8.14 -4.81 4.84
N TYR A 637 -8.75 -4.29 5.90
CA TYR A 637 -10.18 -4.47 6.13
C TYR A 637 -11.04 -3.67 5.17
N LEU A 638 -10.62 -2.48 4.74
CA LEU A 638 -11.34 -1.65 3.76
C LEU A 638 -11.23 -2.18 2.32
N THR A 639 -10.15 -2.88 1.97
CA THR A 639 -9.88 -3.27 0.56
C THR A 639 -9.85 -4.77 0.30
N ALA A 640 -9.81 -5.59 1.36
CA ALA A 640 -9.58 -7.03 1.28
C ALA A 640 -8.26 -7.41 0.57
N ASP A 641 -7.22 -6.57 0.68
CA ASP A 641 -5.93 -6.77 0.00
C ASP A 641 -5.12 -7.94 0.58
N GLU A 642 -4.90 -8.98 -0.22
CA GLU A 642 -4.20 -10.19 0.22
C GLU A 642 -2.70 -9.96 0.49
N HIS A 643 -2.05 -8.99 -0.18
CA HIS A 643 -0.65 -8.66 0.15
C HIS A 643 -0.54 -8.06 1.54
N THR A 644 -1.36 -7.07 1.88
CA THR A 644 -1.43 -6.57 3.27
C THR A 644 -1.84 -7.68 4.24
N GLY A 645 -2.68 -8.63 3.81
CA GLY A 645 -2.97 -9.85 4.57
C GLY A 645 -1.74 -10.70 4.86
N ASP A 646 -0.79 -10.84 3.94
CA ASP A 646 0.49 -11.52 4.17
C ASP A 646 1.33 -10.76 5.20
N LEU A 647 1.47 -9.44 5.03
CA LEU A 647 2.24 -8.59 5.95
C LEU A 647 1.74 -8.72 7.40
N LEU A 648 0.42 -8.74 7.59
CA LEU A 648 -0.19 -8.95 8.90
C LEU A 648 0.07 -10.36 9.46
N THR A 649 0.16 -11.36 8.59
CA THR A 649 0.42 -12.77 8.98
C THR A 649 1.89 -12.98 9.35
N GLU A 650 2.82 -12.28 8.69
CA GLU A 650 4.25 -12.36 8.98
C GLU A 650 4.59 -11.93 10.42
N LEU A 651 3.76 -11.10 11.03
CA LEU A 651 3.99 -10.51 12.35
C LEU A 651 3.48 -11.38 13.51
N VAL A 652 2.72 -12.45 13.25
CA VAL A 652 2.05 -13.28 14.29
C VAL A 652 3.01 -13.81 15.37
N ASP A 653 4.24 -14.09 14.98
CA ASP A 653 5.31 -14.61 15.85
C ASP A 653 6.40 -13.56 16.16
N SER A 654 6.09 -12.27 16.00
CA SER A 654 7.04 -11.17 16.21
C SER A 654 7.52 -11.03 17.67
N ASP A 655 6.85 -11.68 18.62
CA ASP A 655 7.34 -11.83 20.00
C ASP A 655 8.66 -12.61 20.11
N GLN A 656 9.00 -13.42 19.10
CA GLN A 656 10.28 -14.12 19.03
C GLN A 656 11.47 -13.19 18.76
N ASN A 657 11.24 -11.99 18.21
CA ASN A 657 12.33 -11.06 17.86
C ASN A 657 13.14 -10.59 19.08
N PHE A 658 12.54 -10.57 20.27
CA PHE A 658 13.22 -10.27 21.53
C PHE A 658 14.33 -11.26 21.89
N LEU A 659 14.36 -12.46 21.28
CA LEU A 659 15.49 -13.40 21.41
C LEU A 659 16.70 -13.00 20.56
N GLY A 660 16.45 -12.34 19.42
CA GLY A 660 17.48 -11.95 18.46
C GLY A 660 18.00 -10.53 18.67
N LEU A 661 17.13 -9.62 19.13
CA LEU A 661 17.47 -8.21 19.31
C LEU A 661 16.73 -7.62 20.52
N ASP A 662 17.49 -7.00 21.42
CA ASP A 662 16.95 -6.18 22.50
C ASP A 662 16.82 -4.72 22.00
N PRO A 663 15.60 -4.14 21.97
CA PRO A 663 15.37 -2.79 21.49
C PRO A 663 15.98 -1.70 22.40
N VAL A 664 16.30 -2.03 23.66
CA VAL A 664 16.87 -1.09 24.64
C VAL A 664 18.34 -1.40 25.00
N ARG A 665 19.01 -2.23 24.20
CA ARG A 665 20.39 -2.72 24.44
C ARG A 665 21.43 -1.63 24.71
N LYS A 666 21.22 -0.40 24.22
CA LYS A 666 22.16 0.73 24.41
C LYS A 666 21.88 1.55 25.67
N VAL A 667 20.64 1.53 26.17
CA VAL A 667 20.17 2.41 27.25
C VAL A 667 19.84 1.68 28.55
N ARG A 668 19.82 0.35 28.52
CA ARG A 668 19.60 -0.46 29.72
C ARG A 668 20.84 -0.48 30.65
N PRO A 669 20.67 -0.42 31.98
CA PRO A 669 21.79 -0.35 32.92
C PRO A 669 22.72 -1.58 32.89
N ASP A 670 22.22 -2.74 32.48
CA ASP A 670 22.90 -4.04 32.47
C ASP A 670 23.28 -4.53 31.06
N ALA A 671 23.39 -3.60 30.08
CA ALA A 671 23.66 -3.89 28.67
C ALA A 671 24.82 -4.88 28.42
N GLY A 672 25.94 -4.72 29.14
CA GLY A 672 27.11 -5.60 28.97
C GLY A 672 26.88 -7.05 29.41
N THR A 673 25.92 -7.29 30.31
CA THR A 673 25.65 -8.61 30.90
C THR A 673 24.33 -9.23 30.46
N TYR A 674 23.39 -8.43 29.95
CA TYR A 674 22.09 -8.96 29.54
C TYR A 674 22.22 -10.02 28.45
N ARG A 675 21.49 -11.13 28.63
CA ARG A 675 21.32 -12.16 27.62
C ARG A 675 19.82 -12.49 27.59
N PRO A 676 19.18 -12.53 26.41
CA PRO A 676 17.77 -12.87 26.31
C PRO A 676 17.47 -14.22 26.99
N ASP A 677 16.57 -14.21 27.97
CA ASP A 677 16.05 -15.42 28.60
C ASP A 677 14.64 -15.66 28.06
N ARG A 678 14.43 -16.78 27.38
CA ARG A 678 13.15 -17.16 26.78
C ARG A 678 11.98 -17.17 27.79
N SER A 679 12.27 -17.36 29.08
CA SER A 679 11.28 -17.36 30.16
C SER A 679 11.09 -16.00 30.84
N ALA A 680 11.89 -14.99 30.49
CA ALA A 680 11.92 -13.69 31.15
C ALA A 680 12.46 -12.57 30.22
N LEU A 681 11.85 -12.39 29.04
CA LEU A 681 12.22 -11.34 28.10
C LEU A 681 11.71 -9.98 28.57
N GLY A 682 12.56 -8.95 28.59
CA GLY A 682 12.11 -7.58 28.85
C GLY A 682 11.23 -7.08 27.70
N VAL A 683 9.97 -6.75 27.98
CA VAL A 683 9.02 -6.20 27.02
C VAL A 683 8.42 -4.93 27.59
N GLY A 684 8.58 -3.82 26.87
CA GLY A 684 7.94 -2.55 27.23
C GLY A 684 6.42 -2.65 27.14
N LEU A 685 5.70 -2.21 28.16
CA LEU A 685 4.23 -2.22 28.19
C LEU A 685 3.60 -1.12 27.32
N GLY A 686 4.44 -0.33 26.65
CA GLY A 686 4.09 0.73 25.73
C GLY A 686 4.23 0.32 24.27
N THR A 687 5.33 0.75 23.66
CA THR A 687 5.67 0.54 22.24
C THR A 687 5.64 -0.93 21.83
N ASP A 688 6.22 -1.81 22.66
CA ASP A 688 6.35 -3.23 22.32
C ASP A 688 5.03 -3.98 22.53
N TRP A 689 4.48 -3.98 23.75
CA TRP A 689 3.25 -4.70 24.04
C TRP A 689 2.06 -4.15 23.25
N GLY A 690 1.96 -2.84 23.02
CA GLY A 690 0.91 -2.28 22.15
C GLY A 690 0.96 -2.88 20.73
N SER A 691 2.15 -3.09 20.18
CA SER A 691 2.34 -3.70 18.86
C SER A 691 2.07 -5.21 18.88
N LEU A 692 2.47 -5.91 19.95
CA LEU A 692 2.15 -7.34 20.14
C LEU A 692 0.65 -7.56 20.34
N ALA A 693 -0.02 -6.72 21.11
CA ALA A 693 -1.46 -6.76 21.32
C ALA A 693 -2.21 -6.50 20.01
N ALA A 694 -1.79 -5.51 19.21
CA ALA A 694 -2.32 -5.29 17.87
C ALA A 694 -2.16 -6.53 16.99
N THR A 695 -1.01 -7.17 17.04
CA THR A 695 -0.69 -8.40 16.30
C THR A 695 -1.63 -9.53 16.67
N TRP A 696 -1.70 -9.87 17.95
CA TRP A 696 -2.52 -10.99 18.40
C TRP A 696 -4.01 -10.75 18.23
N LEU A 697 -4.47 -9.50 18.42
CA LEU A 697 -5.86 -9.11 18.15
C LEU A 697 -6.19 -9.31 16.66
N THR A 698 -5.33 -8.82 15.78
CA THR A 698 -5.54 -8.91 14.32
C THR A 698 -5.59 -10.36 13.85
N ASP A 699 -4.65 -11.19 14.31
CA ASP A 699 -4.63 -12.60 13.94
C ASP A 699 -5.85 -13.34 14.51
N TRP A 700 -6.20 -13.10 15.78
CA TRP A 700 -7.38 -13.71 16.38
C TRP A 700 -8.65 -13.35 15.61
N GLU A 701 -8.83 -12.08 15.23
CA GLU A 701 -9.96 -11.64 14.42
C GLU A 701 -10.01 -12.32 13.06
N ARG A 702 -8.88 -12.39 12.35
CA ARG A 702 -8.80 -12.88 10.96
C ARG A 702 -8.94 -14.40 10.87
N THR A 703 -8.35 -15.13 11.81
CA THR A 703 -8.13 -16.58 11.69
C THR A 703 -8.79 -17.39 12.81
N GLY A 704 -9.20 -16.75 13.90
CA GLY A 704 -9.67 -17.45 15.10
C GLY A 704 -8.54 -18.15 15.87
N ASN A 705 -7.27 -17.83 15.62
CA ASN A 705 -6.12 -18.52 16.20
C ASN A 705 -6.12 -18.48 17.75
N PRO A 706 -6.24 -19.65 18.42
CA PRO A 706 -6.27 -19.71 19.87
C PRO A 706 -4.93 -19.31 20.51
N ARG A 707 -3.78 -19.49 19.85
CA ARG A 707 -2.47 -19.05 20.38
C ARG A 707 -2.44 -17.54 20.57
N SER A 708 -2.82 -16.80 19.54
CA SER A 708 -2.88 -15.33 19.56
C SER A 708 -3.90 -14.84 20.58
N ARG A 709 -5.11 -15.43 20.59
CA ARG A 709 -6.13 -15.14 21.60
C ARG A 709 -5.59 -15.33 23.03
N ASP A 710 -4.98 -16.48 23.32
CA ASP A 710 -4.57 -16.82 24.68
C ASP A 710 -3.40 -15.94 25.17
N ARG A 711 -2.50 -15.53 24.28
CA ARG A 711 -1.44 -14.55 24.57
C ARG A 711 -1.99 -13.17 24.85
N LEU A 712 -2.89 -12.69 23.99
CA LEU A 712 -3.54 -11.40 24.16
C LEU A 712 -4.29 -11.33 25.49
N LEU A 713 -5.26 -12.24 25.68
CA LEU A 713 -6.06 -12.27 26.91
C LEU A 713 -5.21 -12.56 28.14
N GLY A 714 -4.17 -13.37 27.98
CA GLY A 714 -3.29 -13.72 29.09
C GLY A 714 -2.44 -12.56 29.57
N THR A 715 -1.79 -11.86 28.64
CA THR A 715 -0.99 -10.68 28.96
C THR A 715 -1.85 -9.50 29.42
N MET A 716 -3.09 -9.34 28.92
CA MET A 716 -4.06 -8.39 29.47
C MET A 716 -4.33 -8.65 30.95
N ALA A 717 -4.65 -9.90 31.30
CA ALA A 717 -4.90 -10.28 32.68
C ALA A 717 -3.66 -10.08 33.58
N ASP A 718 -2.47 -10.37 33.07
CA ASP A 718 -1.22 -10.14 33.82
C ASP A 718 -0.94 -8.65 34.05
N ILE A 719 -1.20 -7.79 33.06
CA ILE A 719 -1.10 -6.33 33.22
C ILE A 719 -2.10 -5.84 34.27
N GLY A 720 -3.32 -6.37 34.28
CA GLY A 720 -4.30 -6.07 35.33
C GLY A 720 -3.83 -6.48 36.73
N ALA A 721 -3.05 -7.57 36.83
CA ALA A 721 -2.51 -8.10 38.07
C ALA A 721 -1.23 -7.39 38.57
N LEU A 722 -0.51 -6.68 37.70
CA LEU A 722 0.64 -5.85 38.10
C LEU A 722 0.18 -4.76 39.07
N LYS A 723 0.94 -4.57 40.15
CA LYS A 723 0.64 -3.56 41.20
C LYS A 723 0.42 -2.16 40.64
N TYR A 724 1.19 -1.78 39.62
CA TYR A 724 1.13 -0.47 38.97
C TYR A 724 0.60 -0.51 37.53
N GLY A 725 0.06 -1.66 37.08
CA GLY A 725 -0.46 -1.81 35.72
C GLY A 725 0.52 -1.36 34.63
N PHE A 726 0.07 -0.54 33.69
CA PHE A 726 0.93 0.03 32.64
C PHE A 726 2.04 0.95 33.17
N LEU A 727 1.90 1.55 34.36
CA LEU A 727 2.96 2.38 34.95
C LEU A 727 4.20 1.54 35.33
N THR A 728 4.08 0.21 35.37
CA THR A 728 5.24 -0.68 35.53
C THR A 728 6.29 -0.49 34.43
N GLY A 729 5.87 -0.07 33.22
CA GLY A 729 6.73 0.32 32.12
C GLY A 729 7.33 -0.84 31.32
N GLU A 730 7.89 -1.82 32.00
CA GLU A 730 8.47 -3.04 31.41
C GLU A 730 8.15 -4.25 32.29
N ALA A 731 7.70 -5.34 31.68
CA ALA A 731 7.47 -6.62 32.37
C ALA A 731 8.35 -7.73 31.77
N LEU A 732 8.56 -8.80 32.54
CA LEU A 732 9.31 -9.97 32.07
C LEU A 732 8.34 -10.98 31.45
N TYR A 733 8.52 -11.27 30.18
CA TYR A 733 7.66 -12.11 29.35
C TYR A 733 8.21 -13.52 29.21
N ASP A 734 7.42 -14.52 29.56
CA ASP A 734 7.68 -15.91 29.22
C ASP A 734 7.15 -16.20 27.82
N LEU A 735 8.05 -16.34 26.85
CA LEU A 735 7.72 -16.53 25.45
C LEU A 735 6.94 -17.83 25.20
N ASP A 736 7.22 -18.90 25.95
CA ASP A 736 6.56 -20.18 25.75
C ASP A 736 5.14 -20.17 26.32
N LYS A 737 4.96 -19.58 27.51
CA LYS A 737 3.65 -19.49 28.16
C LYS A 737 2.78 -18.38 27.60
N GLY A 738 3.39 -17.32 27.06
CA GLY A 738 2.66 -16.13 26.64
C GLY A 738 2.07 -15.33 27.79
N ARG A 739 2.84 -15.21 28.87
CA ARG A 739 2.44 -14.58 30.15
C ARG A 739 3.55 -13.69 30.66
N PHE A 740 3.18 -12.66 31.42
CA PHE A 740 4.13 -11.83 32.15
C PHE A 740 4.32 -12.33 33.58
N ASP A 741 5.53 -12.14 34.12
CA ASP A 741 5.74 -12.11 35.56
C ASP A 741 5.05 -10.88 36.15
N THR A 742 4.20 -11.10 37.16
CA THR A 742 3.41 -10.06 37.80
C THR A 742 4.02 -9.57 39.12
N GLY A 743 5.25 -10.00 39.45
CA GLY A 743 5.93 -9.67 40.72
C GLY A 743 6.70 -8.36 40.70
N ARG A 744 6.85 -7.73 39.52
CA ARG A 744 7.64 -6.50 39.34
C ARG A 744 6.92 -5.28 39.91
N GLU A 745 7.51 -4.67 40.94
CA GLU A 745 7.00 -3.47 41.62
C GLU A 745 7.86 -2.24 41.32
N THR A 746 7.99 -1.88 40.04
CA THR A 746 8.67 -0.67 39.58
C THR A 746 7.70 0.29 38.92
N ILE A 747 8.08 1.57 38.80
CA ILE A 747 7.37 2.55 37.98
C ILE A 747 8.38 3.10 36.97
N GLN A 748 8.05 3.00 35.68
CA GLN A 748 8.85 3.52 34.59
C GLN A 748 7.90 4.04 33.51
N VAL A 749 7.88 5.35 33.32
CA VAL A 749 6.98 6.01 32.36
C VAL A 749 7.82 6.60 31.23
N SER A 750 7.33 6.45 30.00
CA SER A 750 7.91 7.05 28.81
C SER A 750 6.81 7.69 27.97
N HIS A 751 7.06 8.91 27.50
CA HIS A 751 6.21 9.63 26.56
C HIS A 751 5.97 8.90 25.23
N LEU A 752 6.80 7.92 24.88
CA LEU A 752 6.61 7.11 23.67
C LEU A 752 5.57 5.99 23.85
N SER A 753 5.18 5.65 25.08
CA SER A 753 4.46 4.40 25.36
C SER A 753 3.07 4.36 24.71
N ALA A 754 2.39 5.50 24.61
CA ALA A 754 1.00 5.57 24.17
C ALA A 754 0.81 6.11 22.75
N VAL A 755 1.88 6.42 22.01
CA VAL A 755 1.82 7.20 20.75
C VAL A 755 2.13 6.36 19.49
N PHE A 756 2.14 5.03 19.62
CA PHE A 756 2.34 4.04 18.54
C PHE A 756 1.20 3.01 18.46
N GLY A 757 -0.05 3.44 18.67
CA GLY A 757 -1.23 2.58 18.57
C GLY A 757 -1.72 1.95 19.89
N LEU A 758 -0.99 2.07 21.01
CA LEU A 758 -1.40 1.47 22.28
C LEU A 758 -2.78 1.96 22.74
N ALA A 759 -3.04 3.26 22.64
CA ALA A 759 -4.29 3.84 23.10
C ALA A 759 -5.49 3.34 22.29
N GLU A 760 -5.33 3.24 20.97
CA GLU A 760 -6.32 2.72 20.03
C GLU A 760 -6.63 1.25 20.34
N ILE A 761 -5.58 0.43 20.52
CA ILE A 761 -5.73 -0.99 20.81
C ILE A 761 -6.31 -1.22 22.20
N CYS A 762 -5.88 -0.50 23.23
CA CYS A 762 -6.46 -0.61 24.56
C CYS A 762 -7.95 -0.22 24.56
N SER A 763 -8.33 0.82 23.82
CA SER A 763 -9.74 1.21 23.65
C SER A 763 -10.56 0.07 23.03
N GLU A 764 -10.09 -0.49 21.90
CA GLU A 764 -10.73 -1.66 21.27
C GLU A 764 -10.83 -2.83 22.25
N LEU A 765 -9.76 -3.17 22.97
CA LEU A 765 -9.71 -4.33 23.87
C LEU A 765 -10.66 -4.21 25.05
N VAL A 766 -10.76 -3.03 25.66
CA VAL A 766 -11.65 -2.76 26.79
C VAL A 766 -13.11 -2.93 26.39
N ASP A 767 -13.50 -2.53 25.17
CA ASP A 767 -14.86 -2.72 24.66
C ASP A 767 -15.11 -4.16 24.18
N LEU A 768 -14.07 -4.84 23.70
CA LEU A 768 -14.15 -6.19 23.16
C LEU A 768 -14.24 -7.27 24.25
N VAL A 769 -13.47 -7.11 25.33
CA VAL A 769 -13.21 -8.11 26.38
C VAL A 769 -13.59 -7.56 27.75
N GLN A 770 -14.42 -8.30 28.49
CA GLN A 770 -14.78 -7.95 29.86
C GLN A 770 -13.67 -8.37 30.84
N ASP A 771 -12.66 -7.53 31.02
CA ASP A 771 -11.60 -7.66 32.02
C ASP A 771 -11.51 -6.39 32.90
N PRO A 772 -12.13 -6.37 34.09
CA PRO A 772 -12.19 -5.18 34.93
C PRO A 772 -10.83 -4.79 35.53
N GLU A 773 -9.89 -5.73 35.71
CA GLU A 773 -8.57 -5.42 36.25
C GLU A 773 -7.68 -4.79 35.18
N PHE A 774 -7.76 -5.28 33.94
CA PHE A 774 -7.13 -4.63 32.80
C PHE A 774 -7.71 -3.22 32.56
N GLU A 775 -9.04 -3.06 32.55
CA GLU A 775 -9.68 -1.75 32.40
C GLU A 775 -9.23 -0.79 33.52
N ARG A 776 -9.16 -1.26 34.77
CA ARG A 776 -8.64 -0.47 35.90
C ARG A 776 -7.19 -0.04 35.67
N ALA A 777 -6.32 -0.93 35.20
CA ALA A 777 -4.92 -0.63 34.90
C ALA A 777 -4.78 0.41 33.78
N TRP A 778 -5.59 0.29 32.72
CA TRP A 778 -5.61 1.27 31.63
C TRP A 778 -6.13 2.63 32.09
N LEU A 779 -7.25 2.67 32.82
CA LEU A 779 -7.80 3.92 33.38
C LEU A 779 -6.85 4.58 34.38
N GLN A 780 -6.09 3.80 35.17
CA GLN A 780 -5.04 4.32 36.04
C GLN A 780 -3.98 5.08 35.24
N TYR A 781 -3.47 4.48 34.17
CA TYR A 781 -2.48 5.10 33.29
C TYR A 781 -3.03 6.39 32.67
N CYS A 782 -4.21 6.30 32.04
CA CYS A 782 -4.87 7.42 31.38
C CYS A 782 -5.16 8.60 32.31
N ARG A 783 -5.61 8.34 33.54
CA ARG A 783 -5.89 9.38 34.53
C ARG A 783 -4.61 10.03 35.08
N LEU A 784 -3.58 9.23 35.35
CA LEU A 784 -2.40 9.69 36.09
C LEU A 784 -1.32 10.33 35.21
N PHE A 785 -1.27 10.04 33.90
CA PHE A 785 -0.22 10.53 33.02
C PHE A 785 -0.11 12.06 33.03
N LEU A 786 -1.26 12.76 32.92
CA LEU A 786 -1.34 14.23 32.99
C LEU A 786 -1.92 14.74 34.33
N ALA A 787 -1.95 13.89 35.36
CA ALA A 787 -2.35 14.31 36.71
C ALA A 787 -1.31 15.23 37.34
N THR A 788 -1.72 15.98 38.38
CA THR A 788 -0.75 16.77 39.14
C THR A 788 0.20 15.85 39.91
N LYS A 789 1.38 16.37 40.28
CA LYS A 789 2.35 15.59 41.07
C LYS A 789 1.76 15.11 42.40
N GLU A 790 0.88 15.91 43.01
CA GLU A 790 0.19 15.56 44.24
C GLU A 790 -0.77 14.39 44.04
N GLU A 791 -1.57 14.41 42.96
CA GLU A 791 -2.48 13.31 42.59
C GLU A 791 -1.70 12.03 42.26
N GLN A 792 -0.54 12.14 41.60
CA GLN A 792 0.36 11.01 41.32
C GLN A 792 0.92 10.42 42.61
N VAL A 793 1.46 11.25 43.51
CA VAL A 793 1.98 10.81 44.81
C VAL A 793 0.88 10.16 45.65
N GLU A 794 -0.32 10.72 45.65
CA GLU A 794 -1.48 10.13 46.34
C GLU A 794 -1.83 8.74 45.78
N ALA A 795 -1.78 8.58 44.45
CA ALA A 795 -2.18 7.35 43.80
C ALA A 795 -1.12 6.23 43.84
N VAL A 796 0.17 6.56 43.69
CA VAL A 796 1.25 5.56 43.53
C VAL A 796 2.45 5.77 44.44
N GLY A 797 2.43 6.78 45.31
CA GLY A 797 3.44 7.02 46.34
C GLY A 797 4.65 7.87 45.89
N GLN A 798 4.72 8.23 44.60
CA GLN A 798 5.79 9.07 44.04
C GLN A 798 5.28 9.85 42.82
N PRO A 799 5.89 10.99 42.46
CA PRO A 799 5.60 11.65 41.20
C PRO A 799 6.05 10.77 40.02
N LEU A 800 5.43 10.98 38.84
CA LEU A 800 5.84 10.32 37.61
C LEU A 800 6.86 11.20 36.87
N ASP A 801 8.00 10.62 36.51
CA ASP A 801 8.98 11.22 35.61
C ASP A 801 8.69 10.81 34.16
N GLY A 802 9.35 11.44 33.18
CA GLY A 802 9.22 11.05 31.76
C GLY A 802 7.94 11.50 31.05
N ILE A 803 7.18 12.42 31.66
CA ILE A 803 5.96 13.02 31.09
C ILE A 803 6.35 14.13 30.10
N TYR A 804 6.12 13.86 28.81
CA TYR A 804 6.23 14.81 27.69
C TYR A 804 5.05 14.59 26.74
N LEU A 805 4.99 15.35 25.64
CA LEU A 805 3.93 15.27 24.63
C LEU A 805 2.53 15.45 25.24
N THR A 806 2.33 16.52 26.00
CA THR A 806 1.09 16.73 26.78
C THR A 806 -0.14 16.92 25.90
N GLN A 807 0.02 17.51 24.70
CA GLN A 807 -1.09 17.68 23.78
C GLN A 807 -1.45 16.33 23.15
N ALA A 808 -0.47 15.52 22.75
CA ALA A 808 -0.69 14.14 22.33
C ALA A 808 -1.45 13.31 23.39
N HIS A 809 -1.01 13.37 24.66
CA HIS A 809 -1.58 12.55 25.75
C HIS A 809 -2.90 13.09 26.30
N SER A 810 -3.39 14.24 25.82
CA SER A 810 -4.73 14.74 26.16
C SER A 810 -5.82 13.71 25.87
N ARG A 811 -5.67 12.93 24.79
CA ARG A 811 -6.58 11.86 24.38
C ARG A 811 -6.70 10.72 25.39
N LEU A 812 -5.64 10.44 26.15
CA LEU A 812 -5.72 9.48 27.27
C LEU A 812 -6.60 10.03 28.40
N THR A 813 -6.42 11.31 28.73
CA THR A 813 -7.23 11.97 29.76
C THR A 813 -8.68 12.09 29.30
N ALA A 814 -8.93 12.35 28.00
CA ALA A 814 -10.26 12.34 27.41
C ALA A 814 -10.93 10.95 27.48
N TYR A 815 -10.19 9.89 27.20
CA TYR A 815 -10.68 8.51 27.35
C TYR A 815 -11.10 8.23 28.79
N ALA A 816 -10.25 8.56 29.77
CA ALA A 816 -10.58 8.43 31.18
C ALA A 816 -11.81 9.27 31.57
N ALA A 817 -11.91 10.50 31.08
CA ALA A 817 -13.04 11.39 31.32
C ALA A 817 -14.36 10.81 30.80
N ALA A 818 -14.36 10.25 29.59
CA ALA A 818 -15.53 9.64 28.98
C ALA A 818 -15.98 8.38 29.75
N ARG A 819 -15.06 7.46 30.06
CA ARG A 819 -15.37 6.21 30.80
C ARG A 819 -15.85 6.50 32.22
N LEU A 820 -15.21 7.44 32.92
CA LEU A 820 -15.56 7.80 34.31
C LEU A 820 -16.69 8.83 34.41
N LYS A 821 -17.11 9.42 33.27
CA LYS A 821 -18.08 10.53 33.19
C LYS A 821 -17.66 11.71 34.06
N ASP A 822 -16.37 12.04 34.02
CA ASP A 822 -15.75 13.08 34.85
C ASP A 822 -15.53 14.39 34.05
N PRO A 823 -16.33 15.44 34.29
CA PRO A 823 -16.17 16.71 33.59
C PRO A 823 -14.89 17.46 33.97
N GLY A 824 -14.30 17.19 35.14
CA GLY A 824 -13.02 17.76 35.56
C GLY A 824 -11.86 17.20 34.75
N LEU A 825 -11.87 15.88 34.50
CA LEU A 825 -10.91 15.26 33.57
C LEU A 825 -11.12 15.74 32.14
N ALA A 826 -12.37 15.92 31.68
CA ALA A 826 -12.64 16.47 30.34
C ALA A 826 -12.08 17.90 30.19
N ALA A 827 -12.27 18.75 31.19
CA ALA A 827 -11.69 20.10 31.20
C ALA A 827 -10.15 20.06 31.21
N ARG A 828 -9.54 19.15 31.97
CA ARG A 828 -8.08 18.94 31.99
C ARG A 828 -7.55 18.47 30.63
N ALA A 829 -8.25 17.57 29.95
CA ALA A 829 -7.87 17.09 28.62
C ALA A 829 -7.84 18.25 27.61
N TRP A 830 -8.92 19.06 27.55
CA TRP A 830 -8.95 20.24 26.66
C TRP A 830 -7.91 21.30 27.04
N SER A 831 -7.71 21.58 28.33
CA SER A 831 -6.64 22.49 28.79
C SER A 831 -5.26 21.96 28.41
N SER A 832 -4.97 20.67 28.59
CA SER A 832 -3.69 20.06 28.21
C SER A 832 -3.48 20.04 26.69
N PHE A 833 -4.55 19.87 25.91
CA PHE A 833 -4.52 19.96 24.46
C PHE A 833 -4.21 21.40 24.00
N SER A 834 -4.90 22.40 24.55
CA SER A 834 -4.75 23.81 24.16
C SER A 834 -3.46 24.46 24.68
N GLU A 835 -3.04 24.13 25.91
CA GLU A 835 -1.81 24.66 26.52
C GLU A 835 -0.56 23.90 26.12
N GLY A 836 -0.72 22.64 25.67
CA GLY A 836 0.37 21.69 25.52
C GLY A 836 1.57 22.26 24.79
N GLY A 837 2.76 21.92 25.29
CA GLY A 837 4.05 22.49 24.87
C GLY A 837 4.56 22.07 23.48
N GLU A 838 3.67 21.58 22.63
CA GLU A 838 3.93 21.20 21.23
C GLU A 838 3.72 22.41 20.30
N HIS A 839 4.30 22.36 19.11
CA HIS A 839 4.42 23.52 18.22
C HIS A 839 3.14 23.90 17.45
N LEU A 840 2.00 23.24 17.73
CA LEU A 840 0.70 23.44 17.03
C LEU A 840 -0.42 24.04 17.92
N ASN A 841 -0.06 24.76 18.98
CA ASN A 841 -1.01 25.41 19.91
C ASN A 841 -1.33 26.88 19.56
N HIS A 842 -0.97 27.35 18.38
CA HIS A 842 -1.12 28.76 17.99
C HIS A 842 -1.51 28.92 16.53
N GLN A 843 -2.33 29.93 16.24
CA GLN A 843 -2.92 30.16 14.92
C GLN A 843 -1.90 30.28 13.77
N SER A 844 -0.68 30.80 14.02
CA SER A 844 0.34 30.88 12.96
C SER A 844 0.88 29.53 12.50
N ALA A 845 0.68 28.45 13.27
CA ALA A 845 1.02 27.09 12.86
C ALA A 845 0.21 26.63 11.64
N PHE A 846 -1.01 27.13 11.50
CA PHE A 846 -1.95 26.78 10.43
C PHE A 846 -1.93 27.81 9.30
N THR A 847 -0.75 28.37 9.02
CA THR A 847 -0.55 29.34 7.94
C THR A 847 0.59 28.90 7.03
N LEU A 848 0.37 29.00 5.72
CA LEU A 848 1.40 28.72 4.74
C LEU A 848 2.23 29.98 4.46
N ARG A 849 3.55 29.80 4.47
CA ARG A 849 4.49 30.79 3.96
C ARG A 849 5.11 30.27 2.66
N LYS A 850 4.94 31.03 1.58
CA LYS A 850 5.57 30.71 0.30
C LYS A 850 6.97 31.27 0.22
N ILE A 851 7.94 30.41 -0.06
CA ILE A 851 9.34 30.75 -0.32
C ILE A 851 9.61 30.60 -1.82
N GLN A 852 10.35 31.55 -2.38
CA GLN A 852 10.57 31.66 -3.82
C GLN A 852 12.08 31.62 -4.15
N PRO A 853 12.47 31.17 -5.36
CA PRO A 853 13.81 31.40 -5.87
C PRO A 853 14.21 32.89 -5.78
N PRO A 854 15.50 33.22 -5.54
CA PRO A 854 16.65 32.32 -5.53
C PRO A 854 16.99 31.72 -4.16
N HIS A 855 16.14 31.86 -3.14
CA HIS A 855 16.40 31.34 -1.79
C HIS A 855 16.13 29.84 -1.64
N VAL A 856 15.42 29.26 -2.60
CA VAL A 856 15.08 27.83 -2.71
C VAL A 856 15.22 27.38 -4.15
N LEU A 857 15.40 26.07 -4.35
CA LEU A 857 15.55 25.48 -5.68
C LEU A 857 14.28 25.61 -6.53
N LEU A 858 13.12 25.37 -5.92
CA LEU A 858 11.78 25.50 -6.50
C LEU A 858 10.90 26.29 -5.54
N PRO A 859 9.82 26.96 -6.01
CA PRO A 859 8.84 27.55 -5.11
C PRO A 859 8.26 26.49 -4.17
N VAL A 860 8.28 26.78 -2.87
CA VAL A 860 7.78 25.86 -1.83
C VAL A 860 6.92 26.61 -0.83
N ASP A 861 5.92 25.93 -0.30
CA ASP A 861 5.14 26.36 0.84
C ASP A 861 5.71 25.66 2.08
N GLU A 862 5.90 26.42 3.15
CA GLU A 862 6.33 25.93 4.45
C GLU A 862 5.31 26.32 5.53
N ALA A 863 5.14 25.45 6.52
CA ALA A 863 4.40 25.71 7.75
C ALA A 863 5.43 25.70 8.91
N PRO A 864 5.90 26.88 9.38
CA PRO A 864 7.14 27.00 10.16
C PRO A 864 7.18 26.27 11.51
N THR A 865 6.07 25.74 12.01
CA THR A 865 6.03 25.05 13.31
C THR A 865 5.51 23.62 13.19
N VAL A 866 5.30 23.14 11.96
CA VAL A 866 4.81 21.78 11.69
C VAL A 866 5.98 20.81 11.58
N SER A 867 5.95 19.75 12.38
CA SER A 867 6.69 18.50 12.19
C SER A 867 5.71 17.32 12.00
N THR A 868 6.20 16.16 11.57
CA THR A 868 5.33 14.98 11.38
C THR A 868 4.84 14.40 12.69
N ASN A 869 5.70 14.44 13.71
CA ASN A 869 5.34 14.14 15.09
C ASN A 869 4.18 15.01 15.59
N ASP A 870 4.32 16.33 15.47
CA ASP A 870 3.29 17.26 15.96
C ASP A 870 2.00 17.11 15.15
N ALA A 871 2.07 17.02 13.82
CA ALA A 871 0.89 16.90 12.96
C ALA A 871 0.10 15.62 13.26
N SER A 872 0.78 14.49 13.38
CA SER A 872 0.16 13.19 13.62
C SER A 872 -0.51 13.15 15.01
N GLN A 873 0.19 13.61 16.05
CA GLN A 873 -0.34 13.58 17.40
C GLN A 873 -1.40 14.66 17.67
N PHE A 874 -1.25 15.86 17.10
CA PHE A 874 -2.31 16.86 17.09
C PHE A 874 -3.56 16.30 16.43
N GLY A 875 -3.40 15.68 15.25
CA GLY A 875 -4.51 15.09 14.50
C GLY A 875 -5.24 14.02 15.30
N LEU A 876 -4.52 13.05 15.85
CA LEU A 876 -5.10 11.99 16.70
C LEU A 876 -5.77 12.56 17.96
N ALA A 877 -5.15 13.54 18.62
CA ALA A 877 -5.71 14.18 19.80
C ALA A 877 -7.01 14.92 19.50
N VAL A 878 -7.07 15.72 18.43
CA VAL A 878 -8.32 16.38 18.00
C VAL A 878 -9.41 15.36 17.73
N ILE A 879 -9.07 14.33 16.93
CA ILE A 879 -10.02 13.30 16.50
C ILE A 879 -10.65 12.60 17.71
N GLN A 880 -9.83 12.13 18.65
CA GLN A 880 -10.28 11.36 19.80
C GLN A 880 -10.91 12.24 20.88
N ASN A 881 -10.39 13.45 21.12
CA ASN A 881 -11.00 14.38 22.08
C ASN A 881 -12.40 14.80 21.61
N LEU A 882 -12.59 15.07 20.31
CA LEU A 882 -13.92 15.39 19.79
C LEU A 882 -14.89 14.22 19.95
N ALA A 883 -14.45 12.98 19.70
CA ALA A 883 -15.28 11.79 19.82
C ALA A 883 -15.67 11.48 21.29
N LEU A 884 -14.70 11.61 22.20
CA LEU A 884 -14.87 11.20 23.61
C LEU A 884 -15.49 12.30 24.48
N ILE A 885 -15.09 13.56 24.27
CA ILE A 885 -15.41 14.70 25.13
C ILE A 885 -15.77 15.97 24.35
N GLY A 886 -16.18 15.86 23.08
CA GLY A 886 -16.54 17.01 22.26
C GLY A 886 -17.77 17.77 22.78
N GLY A 887 -18.62 17.13 23.60
CA GLY A 887 -19.73 17.80 24.29
C GLY A 887 -19.28 18.79 25.36
N GLN A 888 -18.03 18.70 25.82
CA GLN A 888 -17.40 19.60 26.80
C GLN A 888 -16.37 20.53 26.16
N LEU A 889 -16.31 20.61 24.82
CA LEU A 889 -15.43 21.52 24.11
C LEU A 889 -15.71 22.98 24.56
N PRO A 890 -14.72 23.73 25.06
CA PRO A 890 -14.89 25.13 25.39
C PRO A 890 -15.37 25.93 24.17
N GLY A 891 -16.29 26.88 24.40
CA GLY A 891 -16.94 27.66 23.35
C GLY A 891 -16.10 28.80 22.79
#